data_AF-E8LKE2-F1
#
_entry.id   AF-E8LKE2-F1
#
_cell.length_a   1.000
_cell.length_b   1.000
_cell.length_c   1.000
_cell.angle_alpha   90.00
_cell.angle_beta   90.00
_cell.angle_gamma   90.00
#
_symmetry.space_group_name_H-M   'P 1'
#
loop_
_entity.id
_entity.type
_entity.pdbx_description
1 polymer ?
#
loop_
_entity_poly.entity_id
_entity_poly.type
_entity_poly.pdbx_seq_one_letter_code
_entity_poly.pdbx_strand_id
1 'polypeptide(L)'
;MLKSALALSAALAVFVSSVVTAEDKVQSFSSTNKAPLVFESDDGILRKVSDLTGSETLHKSSFVKNKNIFVYYLEKDKNKISDLYRAFNLGKVPEVKDGFPFFLISQFNLGSEFFSSLFYNFGNKTPIRIPLVLDDNYVARARFYDSVHVKGSCQGMTFTAANLLDKCKYPLTTAFVQLSLTHPYVTQFGLFNHETPNLPDNSGRTNYSTLAMIADAAFLGVNSAFDGRSFKEPLTDFDAGTYVKSSGLYLPEVRDLSDAGKLVLGDNLYFRGKHIDLLLDNGIEGTIFDIGNGKKGIPLVYDKEGRVFLNLRNSLLSNSSFKNYGNFLEIELALFEDLGFSTRRRSFYGNSIYGSGSSTNPSVYDLDSTYSFYDEKKRDYVKNLPSEVPLGIGLHVYGDYNDIVQKGNIFTEGFGALGIRVDGSNNFITIPKATRIIANGEQGGSVVFSYGSGNKINIEGRIIANGEGGVAIKADFGSNVISNLYESRGSYQANRTVDFKIGEKSYDEAISTDIPEDLRHPAVDKINISGMISGKGSAIFMDGSALVKEINLLKHAKVSGDIVSLWNFVTDKSGNLVNIADVAGTMLPLKLQLIQDDLDVYSQEALINNVLSTSINIGADERLLYHDNPHYFGSDPEAFIEIDGKIIGQNINVNVLGGQTMLHGALDINNLYIRNSNLRVDSQTGQDIEVNSLVMDGNGVLDLSNGFKNRLIIDKQLSLHNDSRIRVDTDLSGRIIDEFKLDERYIVPGRNLNLEPALKYNDLRRLGSDPKALFKFVSNFVSSANSMFSNVNVYIPFPRYVWDSSGMYGRAIRCSSRGCRIGEFLDNNKIQSENLSTLQIIFSFCGLIIMCGGVYLYFRLSSKRKVEY
;
A
#
# COMPACT_ATOMS: atom_id res chain seq x y z
N MET A 1 51.48 17.79 -30.34
CA MET A 1 52.04 17.52 -31.69
C MET A 1 51.06 16.60 -32.40
N LEU A 2 50.13 17.18 -33.15
CA LEU A 2 50.21 17.28 -34.62
C LEU A 2 50.30 15.90 -35.29
N LYS A 3 49.15 15.35 -35.62
CA LYS A 3 48.85 14.70 -36.91
C LYS A 3 47.39 14.24 -36.92
N SER A 4 46.49 15.13 -37.35
CA SER A 4 45.32 14.85 -38.21
C SER A 4 44.34 16.03 -38.16
N ALA A 5 44.77 17.16 -38.75
CA ALA A 5 43.93 18.28 -39.10
C ALA A 5 44.19 18.63 -40.57
N LEU A 6 43.09 18.80 -41.31
CA LEU A 6 42.94 19.55 -42.57
C LEU A 6 43.81 19.20 -43.80
N ALA A 7 43.12 18.62 -44.78
CA ALA A 7 43.15 18.99 -46.20
C ALA A 7 41.78 18.49 -46.76
N LEU A 8 40.74 19.30 -47.02
CA LEU A 8 40.65 20.40 -48.00
C LEU A 8 41.48 20.02 -49.23
N SER A 9 40.98 19.72 -50.43
CA SER A 9 39.91 20.25 -51.26
C SER A 9 40.18 19.57 -52.61
N ALA A 10 39.27 18.98 -53.37
CA ALA A 10 38.26 19.67 -54.17
C ALA A 10 37.70 18.61 -55.14
N ALA A 11 36.38 18.48 -55.21
CA ALA A 11 35.64 18.30 -56.45
C ALA A 11 34.14 18.45 -56.15
N LEU A 12 33.70 19.71 -56.08
CA LEU A 12 32.44 20.18 -56.70
C LEU A 12 32.23 19.43 -58.02
N ALA A 13 31.04 19.07 -58.48
CA ALA A 13 29.71 19.62 -58.32
C ALA A 13 28.70 18.46 -58.48
N VAL A 14 27.43 18.59 -58.10
CA VAL A 14 26.35 18.91 -59.06
C VAL A 14 24.98 18.76 -58.34
N PHE A 15 24.08 19.73 -58.56
CA PHE A 15 22.63 19.84 -58.21
C PHE A 15 22.24 19.93 -56.72
N VAL A 16 21.73 21.05 -56.16
CA VAL A 16 20.53 21.88 -56.45
C VAL A 16 19.19 21.17 -56.24
N SER A 17 18.42 21.70 -55.27
CA SER A 17 16.96 21.57 -55.03
C SER A 17 16.43 20.16 -54.77
N SER A 18 15.67 19.86 -53.72
CA SER A 18 14.33 20.42 -53.48
C SER A 18 13.74 19.84 -52.19
N VAL A 19 12.90 20.64 -51.55
CA VAL A 19 11.99 20.31 -50.45
C VAL A 19 11.09 19.13 -50.81
N VAL A 20 10.98 18.09 -49.95
CA VAL A 20 9.73 17.34 -49.65
C VAL A 20 9.88 16.61 -48.31
N THR A 21 8.82 16.71 -47.51
CA THR A 21 8.45 16.05 -46.26
C THR A 21 8.72 14.54 -46.18
N ALA A 22 9.25 14.06 -45.05
CA ALA A 22 9.33 12.63 -44.74
C ALA A 22 8.55 12.33 -43.44
N GLU A 23 7.51 11.50 -43.59
CA GLU A 23 6.88 10.73 -42.53
C GLU A 23 7.89 9.73 -41.95
N ASP A 24 8.15 9.79 -40.65
CA ASP A 24 8.92 8.75 -39.97
C ASP A 24 8.01 7.60 -39.53
N LYS A 25 8.12 6.50 -40.29
CA LYS A 25 7.64 5.17 -39.92
C LYS A 25 8.38 4.69 -38.67
N VAL A 26 7.67 4.60 -37.56
CA VAL A 26 8.11 3.84 -36.39
C VAL A 26 8.09 2.34 -36.73
N GLN A 27 9.27 1.74 -36.84
CA GLN A 27 9.45 0.29 -36.85
C GLN A 27 9.31 -0.25 -35.43
N SER A 28 8.28 -1.08 -35.23
CA SER A 28 8.05 -1.88 -34.02
C SER A 28 9.18 -2.90 -33.81
N PHE A 29 9.92 -2.79 -32.72
CA PHE A 29 10.73 -3.89 -32.20
C PHE A 29 9.86 -4.73 -31.26
N SER A 30 9.53 -5.96 -31.67
CA SER A 30 8.90 -6.96 -30.80
C SER A 30 9.96 -7.56 -29.87
N SER A 31 9.93 -7.21 -28.58
CA SER A 31 10.58 -8.01 -27.55
C SER A 31 9.62 -9.13 -27.14
N THR A 32 9.96 -10.36 -27.51
CA THR A 32 9.29 -11.56 -27.00
C THR A 32 9.80 -11.86 -25.59
N ASN A 33 9.23 -11.19 -24.60
CA ASN A 33 9.18 -11.63 -23.21
C ASN A 33 7.82 -11.19 -22.66
N LYS A 34 6.82 -12.05 -22.86
CA LYS A 34 5.49 -11.87 -22.26
C LYS A 34 5.62 -12.22 -20.77
N ALA A 35 5.69 -11.19 -19.92
CA ALA A 35 5.19 -11.34 -18.55
C ALA A 35 3.70 -11.76 -18.64
N PRO A 36 3.23 -12.72 -17.84
CA PRO A 36 1.82 -13.09 -17.85
C PRO A 36 0.98 -11.88 -17.42
N LEU A 37 0.10 -11.45 -18.32
CA LEU A 37 -0.95 -10.46 -18.04
C LEU A 37 -1.92 -11.08 -17.04
N VAL A 38 -1.81 -10.74 -15.76
CA VAL A 38 -2.79 -11.09 -14.71
C VAL A 38 -3.98 -10.12 -14.75
N PHE A 39 -4.52 -9.90 -15.93
CA PHE A 39 -5.85 -9.32 -16.13
C PHE A 39 -6.41 -9.96 -17.39
N GLU A 40 -6.90 -11.20 -17.26
CA GLU A 40 -7.90 -11.66 -18.21
C GLU A 40 -9.07 -10.66 -18.14
N SER A 41 -9.44 -10.16 -19.32
CA SER A 41 -10.57 -9.27 -19.53
C SER A 41 -11.84 -9.94 -19.00
N ASP A 42 -12.21 -9.61 -17.77
CA ASP A 42 -13.44 -10.07 -17.17
C ASP A 42 -14.59 -9.21 -17.72
N ASP A 43 -15.17 -9.67 -18.83
CA ASP A 43 -16.39 -9.10 -19.45
C ASP A 43 -17.61 -9.12 -18.49
N GLY A 44 -17.44 -9.62 -17.25
CA GLY A 44 -18.37 -9.49 -16.14
C GLY A 44 -18.44 -8.10 -15.49
N ILE A 45 -17.48 -7.20 -15.73
CA ILE A 45 -17.42 -5.87 -15.07
C ILE A 45 -18.47 -4.90 -15.61
N LEU A 46 -18.87 -5.01 -16.88
CA LEU A 46 -19.92 -4.17 -17.47
C LEU A 46 -21.31 -4.41 -16.84
N ARG A 47 -21.48 -5.53 -16.11
CA ARG A 47 -22.73 -5.89 -15.44
C ARG A 47 -22.85 -5.36 -14.00
N LYS A 48 -21.75 -4.84 -13.41
CA LYS A 48 -21.74 -4.28 -12.04
C LYS A 48 -22.04 -2.78 -11.97
N VAL A 49 -22.16 -2.09 -13.11
CA VAL A 49 -22.41 -0.63 -13.16
C VAL A 49 -23.89 -0.27 -12.93
N SER A 50 -24.81 -1.23 -13.08
CA SER A 50 -26.21 -1.02 -12.68
C SER A 50 -26.43 -1.09 -11.18
N ASP A 51 -25.45 -1.53 -10.37
CA ASP A 51 -25.65 -1.75 -8.93
C ASP A 51 -25.64 -0.47 -8.09
N LEU A 52 -25.05 0.64 -8.58
CA LEU A 52 -25.13 1.93 -7.90
C LEU A 52 -26.45 2.69 -8.13
N THR A 53 -27.24 2.34 -9.17
CA THR A 53 -28.49 3.07 -9.50
C THR A 53 -29.69 2.20 -9.93
N GLY A 54 -29.56 0.87 -10.01
CA GLY A 54 -30.56 0.02 -10.69
C GLY A 54 -30.67 -1.45 -10.23
N SER A 55 -30.18 -1.82 -9.05
CA SER A 55 -30.29 -3.18 -8.53
C SER A 55 -31.32 -3.27 -7.41
N GLU A 56 -32.49 -3.86 -7.72
CA GLU A 56 -33.51 -4.23 -6.73
C GLU A 56 -32.95 -5.14 -5.61
N THR A 57 -31.75 -5.71 -5.79
CA THR A 57 -31.04 -6.53 -4.80
C THR A 57 -30.18 -5.76 -3.80
N LEU A 58 -29.87 -4.47 -4.03
CA LEU A 58 -29.14 -3.60 -3.09
C LEU A 58 -30.05 -2.78 -2.15
N HIS A 59 -31.36 -3.01 -2.19
CA HIS A 59 -32.34 -2.42 -1.26
C HIS A 59 -32.25 -2.93 0.20
N LYS A 60 -31.16 -3.57 0.61
CA LYS A 60 -30.95 -3.94 2.02
C LYS A 60 -30.18 -2.89 2.85
N SER A 61 -29.42 -1.96 2.28
CA SER A 61 -28.77 -0.92 3.09
C SER A 61 -29.56 0.40 3.08
N SER A 62 -29.83 0.91 4.28
CA SER A 62 -30.67 2.07 4.53
C SER A 62 -29.95 3.43 4.36
N PHE A 63 -28.67 3.40 3.98
CA PHE A 63 -27.76 4.53 4.16
C PHE A 63 -27.84 5.59 3.03
N VAL A 64 -27.99 5.17 1.76
CA VAL A 64 -28.07 6.08 0.59
C VAL A 64 -29.53 6.46 0.26
N LYS A 65 -30.33 6.82 1.26
CA LYS A 65 -31.70 7.34 1.06
C LYS A 65 -31.78 8.86 0.90
N ASN A 66 -30.65 9.57 0.94
CA ASN A 66 -30.63 11.02 0.74
C ASN A 66 -30.74 11.34 -0.75
N LYS A 67 -31.68 12.23 -1.11
CA LYS A 67 -31.75 12.80 -2.46
C LYS A 67 -30.49 13.63 -2.72
N ASN A 68 -29.92 13.51 -3.93
CA ASN A 68 -28.85 14.39 -4.39
C ASN A 68 -29.34 15.86 -4.37
N ILE A 69 -28.69 16.71 -3.57
CA ILE A 69 -29.06 18.11 -3.40
C ILE A 69 -28.54 18.99 -4.55
N PHE A 70 -27.41 18.63 -5.17
CA PHE A 70 -26.81 19.37 -6.28
C PHE A 70 -26.91 18.57 -7.57
N VAL A 71 -27.80 19.00 -8.45
CA VAL A 71 -28.05 18.31 -9.73
C VAL A 71 -27.39 19.10 -10.85
N TYR A 72 -26.25 18.58 -11.30
CA TYR A 72 -25.45 19.17 -12.36
C TYR A 72 -26.02 18.87 -13.73
N TYR A 73 -26.03 19.89 -14.60
CA TYR A 73 -26.39 19.73 -16.01
C TYR A 73 -25.52 20.63 -16.89
N LEU A 74 -25.17 20.15 -18.08
CA LEU A 74 -24.43 20.95 -19.05
C LEU A 74 -25.32 22.06 -19.62
N GLU A 75 -24.92 23.31 -19.45
CA GLU A 75 -25.60 24.45 -20.05
C GLU A 75 -25.00 24.71 -21.44
N LYS A 76 -25.88 24.78 -22.45
CA LYS A 76 -25.51 24.98 -23.86
C LYS A 76 -26.11 26.24 -24.46
N ASP A 77 -27.07 26.86 -23.77
CA ASP A 77 -27.71 28.07 -24.23
C ASP A 77 -26.75 29.27 -24.08
N LYS A 78 -26.26 29.77 -25.22
CA LYS A 78 -25.32 30.90 -25.28
C LYS A 78 -25.83 32.15 -24.55
N ASN A 79 -27.14 32.40 -24.56
CA ASN A 79 -27.71 33.57 -23.88
C ASN A 79 -27.62 33.39 -22.37
N LYS A 80 -28.00 32.21 -21.85
CA LYS A 80 -27.89 31.91 -20.42
C LYS A 80 -26.45 31.94 -19.94
N ILE A 81 -25.51 31.37 -20.71
CA ILE A 81 -24.08 31.43 -20.38
C ILE A 81 -23.61 32.90 -20.37
N SER A 82 -24.02 33.69 -21.37
CA SER A 82 -23.69 35.12 -21.40
C SER A 82 -24.23 35.88 -20.19
N ASP A 83 -25.43 35.55 -19.73
CA ASP A 83 -26.04 36.16 -18.54
C ASP A 83 -25.28 35.79 -17.26
N LEU A 84 -24.86 34.52 -17.12
CA LEU A 84 -24.01 34.06 -16.00
C LEU A 84 -22.67 34.80 -15.98
N TYR A 85 -21.99 34.91 -17.12
CA TYR A 85 -20.70 35.60 -17.23
C TYR A 85 -20.82 37.10 -16.95
N ARG A 86 -21.93 37.72 -17.36
CA ARG A 86 -22.23 39.12 -17.04
C ARG A 86 -22.49 39.32 -15.56
N ALA A 87 -23.21 38.40 -14.91
CA ALA A 87 -23.53 38.50 -13.48
C ALA A 87 -22.27 38.53 -12.60
N PHE A 88 -21.19 37.84 -13.00
CA PHE A 88 -19.94 37.76 -12.26
C PHE A 88 -18.77 38.54 -12.91
N ASN A 89 -19.04 39.36 -13.93
CA ASN A 89 -18.03 40.16 -14.65
C ASN A 89 -16.83 39.34 -15.17
N LEU A 90 -17.07 38.12 -15.68
CA LEU A 90 -16.01 37.17 -16.06
C LEU A 90 -15.36 37.44 -17.42
N GLY A 91 -15.76 38.51 -18.11
CA GLY A 91 -15.21 38.89 -19.41
C GLY A 91 -15.78 38.06 -20.56
N LYS A 92 -14.91 37.47 -21.39
CA LYS A 92 -15.30 36.82 -22.64
C LYS A 92 -16.03 35.50 -22.36
N VAL A 93 -17.22 35.35 -22.95
CA VAL A 93 -18.00 34.11 -22.93
C VAL A 93 -17.28 33.04 -23.76
N PRO A 94 -17.07 31.81 -23.25
CA PRO A 94 -16.40 30.75 -23.99
C PRO A 94 -17.23 30.28 -25.19
N GLU A 95 -16.55 29.74 -26.21
CA GLU A 95 -17.24 29.11 -27.32
C GLU A 95 -17.77 27.73 -26.92
N VAL A 96 -19.10 27.58 -26.91
CA VAL A 96 -19.77 26.30 -26.65
C VAL A 96 -19.47 25.33 -27.80
N LYS A 97 -18.78 24.21 -27.51
CA LYS A 97 -18.60 23.10 -28.46
C LYS A 97 -19.53 21.94 -28.12
N ASP A 98 -20.10 21.32 -29.15
CA ASP A 98 -21.09 20.25 -29.01
C ASP A 98 -20.51 18.85 -28.72
N GLY A 99 -19.20 18.66 -28.86
CA GLY A 99 -18.54 17.34 -28.93
C GLY A 99 -17.98 16.77 -27.63
N PHE A 100 -18.51 17.12 -26.46
CA PHE A 100 -17.94 16.69 -25.17
C PHE A 100 -18.64 15.48 -24.52
N PRO A 101 -17.92 14.69 -23.69
CA PRO A 101 -18.39 13.37 -23.31
C PRO A 101 -19.53 13.39 -22.30
N PHE A 102 -20.60 12.64 -22.60
CA PHE A 102 -21.79 12.50 -21.74
C PHE A 102 -21.47 11.98 -20.32
N PHE A 103 -20.40 11.20 -20.16
CA PHE A 103 -20.03 10.61 -18.87
C PHE A 103 -19.67 11.65 -17.79
N LEU A 104 -19.25 12.86 -18.17
CA LEU A 104 -18.79 13.87 -17.22
C LEU A 104 -19.91 14.34 -16.27
N ILE A 105 -21.11 14.58 -16.80
CA ILE A 105 -22.27 15.00 -16.01
C ILE A 105 -22.67 13.92 -15.02
N SER A 106 -22.58 12.64 -15.41
CA SER A 106 -22.91 11.53 -14.53
C SER A 106 -21.96 11.46 -13.33
N GLN A 107 -20.66 11.69 -13.54
CA GLN A 107 -19.67 11.70 -12.45
C GLN A 107 -19.87 12.88 -11.49
N PHE A 108 -20.13 14.08 -12.01
CA PHE A 108 -20.46 15.22 -11.15
C PHE A 108 -21.65 14.90 -10.23
N ASN A 109 -22.73 14.35 -10.80
CA ASN A 109 -23.91 14.00 -10.02
C ASN A 109 -23.65 12.87 -9.01
N LEU A 110 -22.81 11.88 -9.31
CA LEU A 110 -22.41 10.84 -8.36
C LEU A 110 -21.61 11.42 -7.18
N GLY A 111 -20.64 12.30 -7.47
CA GLY A 111 -19.88 13.01 -6.43
C GLY A 111 -20.77 13.83 -5.51
N SER A 112 -21.73 14.55 -6.09
CA SER A 112 -22.70 15.37 -5.34
C SER A 112 -23.73 14.56 -4.57
N GLU A 113 -24.12 13.40 -5.07
CA GLU A 113 -24.97 12.46 -4.33
C GLU A 113 -24.26 11.95 -3.09
N PHE A 114 -23.00 11.52 -3.25
CA PHE A 114 -22.17 11.11 -2.13
C PHE A 114 -21.94 12.27 -1.15
N PHE A 115 -21.59 13.47 -1.62
CA PHE A 115 -21.50 14.67 -0.80
C PHE A 115 -22.78 14.93 0.00
N SER A 116 -23.94 14.79 -0.65
CA SER A 116 -25.25 14.98 -0.01
C SER A 116 -25.52 13.98 1.12
N SER A 117 -24.95 12.78 1.02
CA SER A 117 -25.06 11.74 2.05
C SER A 117 -24.33 12.09 3.34
N LEU A 118 -23.33 12.99 3.28
CA LEU A 118 -22.57 13.47 4.44
C LEU A 118 -23.40 14.33 5.40
N PHE A 119 -24.62 14.74 5.03
CA PHE A 119 -25.45 15.67 5.82
C PHE A 119 -26.79 15.05 6.21
N TYR A 120 -27.30 15.32 7.42
CA TYR A 120 -28.62 14.80 7.83
C TYR A 120 -29.78 15.50 7.13
N ASN A 121 -29.68 16.82 6.96
CA ASN A 121 -30.84 17.65 6.62
C ASN A 121 -31.10 17.79 5.12
N PHE A 122 -30.21 17.28 4.26
CA PHE A 122 -30.35 17.45 2.81
C PHE A 122 -31.43 16.57 2.19
N GLY A 123 -31.72 15.39 2.75
CA GLY A 123 -32.76 14.49 2.22
C GLY A 123 -34.17 15.10 2.15
N ASN A 124 -34.44 16.14 2.95
CA ASN A 124 -35.73 16.85 3.00
C ASN A 124 -35.76 18.14 2.18
N LYS A 125 -34.64 18.53 1.55
CA LYS A 125 -34.52 19.78 0.79
C LYS A 125 -34.85 19.57 -0.68
N THR A 126 -35.16 20.66 -1.37
CA THR A 126 -35.41 20.62 -2.82
C THR A 126 -34.07 20.63 -3.56
N PRO A 127 -33.84 19.72 -4.52
CA PRO A 127 -32.63 19.73 -5.33
C PRO A 127 -32.41 21.06 -6.05
N ILE A 128 -31.17 21.53 -6.02
CA ILE A 128 -30.69 22.73 -6.68
C ILE A 128 -30.06 22.32 -8.01
N ARG A 129 -30.49 22.94 -9.10
CA ARG A 129 -29.93 22.67 -10.42
C ARG A 129 -28.73 23.57 -10.68
N ILE A 130 -27.55 22.98 -10.84
CA ILE A 130 -26.31 23.72 -11.06
C ILE A 130 -25.92 23.63 -12.55
N PRO A 131 -25.88 24.76 -13.27
CA PRO A 131 -25.34 24.81 -14.62
C PRO A 131 -23.83 24.53 -14.59
N LEU A 132 -23.39 23.60 -15.44
CA LEU A 132 -21.99 23.38 -15.77
C LEU A 132 -21.70 24.02 -17.12
N VAL A 133 -20.77 24.98 -17.14
CA VAL A 133 -20.30 25.65 -18.36
C VAL A 133 -18.89 25.16 -18.67
N LEU A 134 -18.69 24.67 -19.89
CA LEU A 134 -17.37 24.21 -20.36
C LEU A 134 -16.60 25.35 -21.01
N ASP A 135 -15.30 25.41 -20.73
CA ASP A 135 -14.35 26.38 -21.29
C ASP A 135 -13.15 25.66 -21.95
N ASP A 136 -12.59 26.24 -23.01
CA ASP A 136 -11.42 25.75 -23.76
C ASP A 136 -10.10 26.38 -23.29
N ASN A 137 -10.12 27.18 -22.24
CA ASN A 137 -8.91 27.71 -21.61
C ASN A 137 -8.16 26.63 -20.81
N TYR A 138 -7.21 25.95 -21.48
CA TYR A 138 -6.37 24.87 -20.92
C TYR A 138 -5.42 25.28 -19.79
N VAL A 139 -5.49 26.52 -19.29
CA VAL A 139 -4.51 27.11 -18.36
C VAL A 139 -4.94 27.06 -16.89
N ALA A 140 -6.21 26.83 -16.53
CA ALA A 140 -6.58 26.66 -15.11
C ALA A 140 -7.98 26.08 -14.84
N ARG A 141 -8.01 25.10 -13.92
CA ARG A 141 -8.92 24.84 -12.77
C ARG A 141 -10.42 25.11 -12.94
N ALA A 142 -11.26 24.18 -12.46
CA ALA A 142 -12.68 24.46 -12.25
C ALA A 142 -12.86 25.66 -11.31
N ARG A 143 -13.86 26.49 -11.63
CA ARG A 143 -14.26 27.66 -10.85
C ARG A 143 -15.71 27.53 -10.46
N PHE A 144 -16.00 27.96 -9.24
CA PHE A 144 -17.31 27.81 -8.62
C PHE A 144 -17.80 29.21 -8.29
N TYR A 145 -18.98 29.55 -8.79
CA TYR A 145 -19.56 30.88 -8.64
C TYR A 145 -20.87 30.76 -7.91
N ASP A 146 -21.07 31.57 -6.87
CA ASP A 146 -22.35 31.78 -6.22
C ASP A 146 -22.42 33.22 -5.71
N SER A 147 -23.62 33.80 -5.68
CA SER A 147 -23.82 35.14 -5.17
C SER A 147 -23.81 35.16 -3.65
N VAL A 148 -23.23 36.21 -3.07
CA VAL A 148 -23.18 36.43 -1.62
C VAL A 148 -24.19 37.51 -1.23
N HIS A 149 -24.92 37.27 -0.14
CA HIS A 149 -25.83 38.27 0.42
C HIS A 149 -25.04 39.47 0.97
N VAL A 150 -25.39 40.66 0.48
CA VAL A 150 -24.68 41.90 0.83
C VAL A 150 -25.21 42.60 2.09
N LYS A 151 -26.43 42.29 2.52
CA LYS A 151 -27.12 42.98 3.63
C LYS A 151 -28.09 42.03 4.34
N GLY A 152 -28.46 42.39 5.57
CA GLY A 152 -29.48 41.69 6.36
C GLY A 152 -28.91 40.53 7.17
N SER A 153 -29.79 39.68 7.69
CA SER A 153 -29.41 38.58 8.60
C SER A 153 -28.59 37.46 7.95
N CYS A 154 -28.47 37.45 6.61
CA CYS A 154 -27.63 36.50 5.88
C CYS A 154 -26.43 37.17 5.21
N GLN A 155 -26.11 38.42 5.56
CA GLN A 155 -24.93 39.11 5.04
C GLN A 155 -23.67 38.23 5.20
N GLY A 156 -22.91 38.03 4.12
CA GLY A 156 -21.73 37.15 4.10
C GLY A 156 -22.00 35.70 3.69
N MET A 157 -23.27 35.27 3.65
CA MET A 157 -23.63 33.91 3.21
C MET A 157 -23.81 33.84 1.70
N THR A 158 -23.40 32.73 1.09
CA THR A 158 -23.81 32.41 -0.29
C THR A 158 -25.33 32.21 -0.34
N PHE A 159 -25.93 32.49 -1.50
CA PHE A 159 -27.37 32.28 -1.70
C PHE A 159 -27.73 30.80 -1.50
N THR A 160 -26.88 29.89 -1.96
CA THR A 160 -27.09 28.45 -1.77
C THR A 160 -27.04 28.05 -0.30
N ALA A 161 -25.99 28.43 0.44
CA ALA A 161 -25.86 28.10 1.86
C ALA A 161 -27.00 28.69 2.69
N ALA A 162 -27.36 29.95 2.47
CA ALA A 162 -28.44 30.62 3.19
C ALA A 162 -29.80 29.94 3.00
N ASN A 163 -30.06 29.43 1.79
CA ASN A 163 -31.29 28.71 1.46
C ASN A 163 -31.30 27.30 2.06
N LEU A 164 -30.16 26.58 2.00
CA LEU A 164 -30.02 25.26 2.59
C LEU A 164 -30.12 25.28 4.13
N LEU A 165 -29.66 26.35 4.77
CA LEU A 165 -29.76 26.56 6.22
C LEU A 165 -31.11 27.17 6.67
N ASP A 166 -32.05 27.39 5.75
CA ASP A 166 -33.34 28.06 6.00
C ASP A 166 -33.22 29.46 6.64
N LYS A 167 -32.06 30.12 6.51
CA LYS A 167 -31.83 31.47 7.07
C LYS A 167 -32.43 32.56 6.18
N CYS A 168 -32.23 32.46 4.86
CA CYS A 168 -32.82 33.36 3.88
C CYS A 168 -33.32 32.59 2.67
N LYS A 169 -34.59 32.81 2.30
CA LYS A 169 -35.15 32.25 1.08
C LYS A 169 -34.81 33.14 -0.10
N TYR A 170 -34.18 32.56 -1.11
CA TYR A 170 -33.94 33.24 -2.38
C TYR A 170 -34.50 32.39 -3.54
N PRO A 171 -35.30 32.97 -4.45
CA PRO A 171 -36.09 32.19 -5.40
C PRO A 171 -35.29 31.63 -6.59
N LEU A 172 -34.07 32.12 -6.85
CA LEU A 172 -33.25 31.73 -8.00
C LEU A 172 -31.78 31.60 -7.59
N THR A 173 -31.19 30.41 -7.71
CA THR A 173 -29.74 30.25 -7.49
C THR A 173 -29.01 30.81 -8.71
N THR A 174 -28.04 31.69 -8.50
CA THR A 174 -27.10 32.15 -9.53
C THR A 174 -25.85 31.29 -9.57
N ALA A 175 -25.84 30.22 -8.78
CA ALA A 175 -24.73 29.30 -8.66
C ALA A 175 -24.46 28.56 -9.97
N PHE A 176 -23.21 28.51 -10.42
CA PHE A 176 -22.78 27.71 -11.56
C PHE A 176 -21.30 27.31 -11.45
N VAL A 177 -20.92 26.29 -12.21
CA VAL A 177 -19.53 25.83 -12.32
C VAL A 177 -19.00 26.11 -13.71
N GLN A 178 -17.88 26.82 -13.78
CA GLN A 178 -17.09 26.93 -15.00
C GLN A 178 -16.00 25.86 -14.94
N LEU A 179 -16.06 24.90 -15.84
CA LEU A 179 -15.09 23.82 -15.95
C LEU A 179 -14.23 24.03 -17.19
N SER A 180 -13.01 24.50 -16.96
CA SER A 180 -11.94 24.43 -17.94
C SER A 180 -11.48 22.99 -18.04
N LEU A 181 -11.68 22.36 -19.19
CA LEU A 181 -11.18 21.00 -19.37
C LEU A 181 -9.66 21.03 -19.36
N THR A 182 -9.08 20.15 -18.55
CA THR A 182 -7.63 19.95 -18.44
C THR A 182 -7.02 19.67 -19.81
N HIS A 183 -5.71 19.92 -19.93
CA HIS A 183 -4.94 19.79 -21.18
C HIS A 183 -5.37 18.59 -22.05
N PRO A 184 -5.38 18.67 -23.39
CA PRO A 184 -5.81 17.58 -24.28
C PRO A 184 -5.23 16.18 -23.99
N TYR A 185 -4.05 16.11 -23.36
CA TYR A 185 -3.44 14.85 -22.92
C TYR A 185 -4.15 14.17 -21.75
N VAL A 186 -4.97 14.90 -20.98
CA VAL A 186 -5.77 14.39 -19.86
C VAL A 186 -7.15 13.91 -20.36
N THR A 187 -7.64 14.44 -21.49
CA THR A 187 -9.01 14.20 -22.00
C THR A 187 -9.12 13.11 -23.07
N GLN A 188 -8.04 12.75 -23.77
CA GLN A 188 -8.07 11.75 -24.86
C GLN A 188 -8.19 10.29 -24.39
N PHE A 189 -8.04 9.99 -23.09
CA PHE A 189 -7.70 8.63 -22.64
C PHE A 189 -8.74 7.97 -21.72
N GLY A 190 -10.02 7.94 -22.10
CA GLY A 190 -10.85 6.74 -21.88
C GLY A 190 -12.06 6.80 -20.94
N LEU A 191 -12.81 5.69 -20.98
CA LEU A 191 -13.92 5.28 -20.11
C LEU A 191 -13.38 4.88 -18.72
N PHE A 192 -14.00 5.35 -17.63
CA PHE A 192 -13.54 5.17 -16.23
C PHE A 192 -14.60 4.50 -15.35
N ASN A 193 -14.15 3.74 -14.33
CA ASN A 193 -14.99 2.98 -13.38
C ASN A 193 -15.55 3.91 -12.28
N HIS A 194 -16.84 3.80 -11.99
CA HIS A 194 -17.71 4.83 -11.41
C HIS A 194 -17.55 5.13 -9.91
N GLU A 195 -16.35 5.05 -9.33
CA GLU A 195 -16.16 5.02 -7.87
C GLU A 195 -15.26 6.15 -7.34
N THR A 196 -15.58 6.65 -6.14
CA THR A 196 -14.74 7.54 -5.32
C THR A 196 -14.16 6.75 -4.14
N PRO A 197 -13.22 5.81 -4.34
CA PRO A 197 -12.68 5.04 -3.23
C PRO A 197 -11.91 5.95 -2.26
N ASN A 198 -11.76 5.53 -1.00
CA ASN A 198 -10.96 6.26 -0.01
C ASN A 198 -9.53 6.50 -0.52
N LEU A 199 -9.01 5.53 -1.28
CA LEU A 199 -7.75 5.58 -2.01
C LEU A 199 -8.06 5.52 -3.52
N PRO A 200 -7.99 6.65 -4.24
CA PRO A 200 -8.23 6.71 -5.68
C PRO A 200 -7.27 5.79 -6.45
N ASP A 201 -7.77 5.05 -7.43
CA ASP A 201 -6.98 4.50 -8.52
C ASP A 201 -7.60 4.99 -9.81
N ASN A 202 -7.05 6.08 -10.35
CA ASN A 202 -7.60 6.71 -11.55
C ASN A 202 -6.80 6.46 -12.82
N SER A 203 -5.78 5.60 -12.75
CA SER A 203 -4.90 5.30 -13.89
C SER A 203 -4.37 6.57 -14.57
N GLY A 204 -4.13 7.63 -13.80
CA GLY A 204 -3.66 8.93 -14.27
C GLY A 204 -4.71 9.87 -14.84
N ARG A 205 -6.01 9.66 -14.59
CA ARG A 205 -7.12 10.47 -15.14
C ARG A 205 -7.75 11.38 -14.08
N THR A 206 -8.47 12.43 -14.49
CA THR A 206 -9.20 13.29 -13.55
C THR A 206 -10.45 12.61 -13.01
N ASN A 207 -10.64 12.65 -11.69
CA ASN A 207 -11.85 12.20 -11.02
C ASN A 207 -12.85 13.37 -10.88
N TYR A 208 -13.80 13.47 -11.81
CA TYR A 208 -14.79 14.57 -11.82
C TYR A 208 -15.80 14.48 -10.67
N SER A 209 -16.00 13.31 -10.05
CA SER A 209 -16.84 13.19 -8.86
C SER A 209 -16.24 13.96 -7.67
N THR A 210 -14.93 13.84 -7.44
CA THR A 210 -14.23 14.63 -6.41
C THR A 210 -14.22 16.12 -6.71
N LEU A 211 -14.20 16.51 -7.98
CA LEU A 211 -14.28 17.91 -8.40
C LEU A 211 -15.65 18.52 -8.07
N ALA A 212 -16.74 17.74 -8.24
CA ALA A 212 -18.07 18.16 -7.83
C ALA A 212 -18.17 18.34 -6.31
N MET A 213 -17.58 17.44 -5.54
CA MET A 213 -17.50 17.57 -4.07
C MET A 213 -16.81 18.88 -3.64
N ILE A 214 -15.69 19.24 -4.31
CA ILE A 214 -15.00 20.53 -4.05
C ILE A 214 -15.90 21.72 -4.42
N ALA A 215 -16.64 21.62 -5.54
CA ALA A 215 -17.59 22.66 -5.96
C ALA A 215 -18.73 22.84 -4.94
N ASP A 216 -19.32 21.73 -4.50
CA ASP A 216 -20.40 21.69 -3.51
C ASP A 216 -19.95 22.32 -2.19
N ALA A 217 -18.73 22.01 -1.72
CA ALA A 217 -18.15 22.64 -0.54
C ALA A 217 -18.07 24.18 -0.65
N ALA A 218 -17.70 24.70 -1.82
CA ALA A 218 -17.69 26.14 -2.06
C ALA A 218 -19.10 26.75 -1.98
N PHE A 219 -20.12 26.05 -2.49
CA PHE A 219 -21.53 26.47 -2.39
C PHE A 219 -22.06 26.45 -0.95
N LEU A 220 -21.50 25.60 -0.09
CA LEU A 220 -21.79 25.57 1.35
C LEU A 220 -21.06 26.67 2.13
N GLY A 221 -20.28 27.53 1.46
CA GLY A 221 -19.63 28.68 2.10
C GLY A 221 -18.16 28.45 2.44
N VAL A 222 -17.50 27.43 1.89
CA VAL A 222 -16.03 27.35 1.89
C VAL A 222 -15.49 28.28 0.80
N ASN A 223 -15.64 29.59 1.01
CA ASN A 223 -15.20 30.65 0.10
C ASN A 223 -14.73 31.86 0.90
N SER A 224 -14.11 32.83 0.24
CA SER A 224 -13.62 34.04 0.91
C SER A 224 -13.93 35.26 0.06
N ALA A 225 -14.08 36.41 0.72
CA ALA A 225 -14.20 37.72 0.07
C ALA A 225 -12.85 38.30 -0.37
N PHE A 226 -11.74 37.56 -0.22
CA PHE A 226 -10.43 37.98 -0.71
C PHE A 226 -10.39 37.98 -2.25
N ASP A 227 -10.02 39.11 -2.86
CA ASP A 227 -9.97 39.28 -4.32
C ASP A 227 -8.56 39.11 -4.93
N GLY A 228 -7.63 38.54 -4.15
CA GLY A 228 -6.20 38.49 -4.49
C GLY A 228 -5.41 39.70 -4.03
N ARG A 229 -6.07 40.78 -3.57
CA ARG A 229 -5.42 41.99 -3.03
C ARG A 229 -5.95 42.40 -1.66
N SER A 230 -7.24 42.27 -1.44
CA SER A 230 -7.98 42.77 -0.28
C SER A 230 -9.22 41.93 0.01
N PHE A 231 -9.63 41.87 1.28
CA PHE A 231 -10.95 41.36 1.62
C PHE A 231 -12.02 42.40 1.31
N LYS A 232 -13.04 42.01 0.53
CA LYS A 232 -14.18 42.88 0.22
C LYS A 232 -15.26 42.76 1.29
N GLU A 233 -15.93 43.86 1.58
CA GLU A 233 -17.14 43.84 2.40
C GLU A 233 -18.37 43.50 1.53
N PRO A 234 -19.31 42.68 2.04
CA PRO A 234 -19.24 42.01 3.33
C PRO A 234 -18.24 40.84 3.34
N LEU A 235 -17.57 40.64 4.46
CA LEU A 235 -16.86 39.40 4.75
C LEU A 235 -17.82 38.20 4.69
N THR A 236 -17.32 37.05 4.23
CA THR A 236 -18.09 35.80 4.22
C THR A 236 -18.21 35.17 5.61
N ASP A 237 -19.11 34.20 5.79
CA ASP A 237 -19.19 33.40 7.03
C ASP A 237 -17.87 32.67 7.33
N PHE A 238 -17.15 32.25 6.27
CA PHE A 238 -15.83 31.65 6.39
C PHE A 238 -14.77 32.65 6.87
N ASP A 239 -14.79 33.86 6.29
CA ASP A 239 -13.93 34.96 6.72
C ASP A 239 -14.22 35.34 8.19
N ALA A 240 -15.48 35.29 8.60
CA ALA A 240 -15.86 35.53 10.00
C ALA A 240 -15.28 34.49 10.97
N GLY A 241 -15.16 33.23 10.54
CA GLY A 241 -14.47 32.16 11.28
C GLY A 241 -12.94 32.18 11.16
N THR A 242 -12.37 33.12 10.40
CA THR A 242 -10.93 33.22 10.18
C THR A 242 -10.26 34.02 11.30
N TYR A 243 -9.26 33.41 11.93
CA TYR A 243 -8.45 33.97 13.00
C TYR A 243 -7.09 34.42 12.48
N VAL A 244 -6.63 35.59 12.94
CA VAL A 244 -5.37 36.21 12.52
C VAL A 244 -4.33 36.09 13.64
N LYS A 245 -3.32 35.24 13.43
CA LYS A 245 -2.28 34.91 14.43
C LYS A 245 -1.54 36.14 14.95
N SER A 246 -1.17 37.05 14.05
CA SER A 246 -0.37 38.25 14.38
C SER A 246 -1.12 39.30 15.21
N SER A 247 -2.43 39.45 15.02
CA SER A 247 -3.25 40.41 15.79
C SER A 247 -3.90 39.79 17.02
N GLY A 248 -4.07 38.46 17.03
CA GLY A 248 -4.75 37.74 18.08
C GLY A 248 -6.28 37.81 18.03
N LEU A 249 -6.84 38.27 16.91
CA LEU A 249 -8.26 38.59 16.72
C LEU A 249 -8.87 37.81 15.56
N TYR A 250 -10.20 37.73 15.51
CA TYR A 250 -10.91 37.27 14.31
C TYR A 250 -10.88 38.33 13.21
N LEU A 251 -10.91 37.91 11.95
CA LEU A 251 -10.76 38.80 10.79
C LEU A 251 -11.74 39.99 10.79
N PRO A 252 -13.04 39.83 11.14
CA PRO A 252 -13.97 40.96 11.23
C PRO A 252 -13.63 42.00 12.31
N GLU A 253 -12.80 41.64 13.29
CA GLU A 253 -12.39 42.51 14.39
C GLU A 253 -11.12 43.32 14.06
N VAL A 254 -10.46 43.01 12.94
CA VAL A 254 -9.23 43.68 12.50
C VAL A 254 -9.59 45.03 11.86
N ARG A 255 -9.15 46.12 12.51
CA ARG A 255 -9.53 47.51 12.13
C ARG A 255 -8.84 48.06 10.87
N ASP A 256 -7.81 47.39 10.35
CA ASP A 256 -7.10 47.80 9.14
C ASP A 256 -6.69 46.58 8.30
N LEU A 257 -7.48 46.31 7.25
CA LEU A 257 -7.24 45.25 6.26
C LEU A 257 -6.55 45.79 5.00
N SER A 258 -6.05 47.03 5.01
CA SER A 258 -5.48 47.68 3.81
C SER A 258 -4.18 47.02 3.32
N ASP A 259 -3.45 46.31 4.18
CA ASP A 259 -2.27 45.49 3.84
C ASP A 259 -2.60 43.97 3.91
N ALA A 260 -3.82 43.58 3.50
CA ALA A 260 -4.29 42.19 3.48
C ALA A 260 -3.37 41.24 2.69
N GLY A 261 -2.63 41.75 1.70
CA GLY A 261 -1.63 40.96 0.97
C GLY A 261 -0.54 40.37 1.88
N LYS A 262 -0.09 41.10 2.92
CA LYS A 262 0.89 40.56 3.89
C LYS A 262 0.27 39.57 4.89
N LEU A 263 -1.02 39.73 5.22
CA LEU A 263 -1.73 38.80 6.09
C LEU A 263 -1.86 37.43 5.42
N VAL A 264 -2.18 37.42 4.13
CA VAL A 264 -2.38 36.22 3.32
C VAL A 264 -1.06 35.50 2.98
N LEU A 265 0.04 36.23 2.77
CA LEU A 265 1.33 35.66 2.37
C LEU A 265 2.21 35.14 3.54
N GLY A 266 1.81 35.34 4.80
CA GLY A 266 2.66 35.11 5.97
C GLY A 266 2.27 33.95 6.87
N ASP A 267 1.50 32.96 6.41
CA ASP A 267 0.99 31.82 7.21
C ASP A 267 0.29 32.26 8.52
N ASN A 268 -0.42 33.38 8.45
CA ASN A 268 -1.01 34.05 9.61
C ASN A 268 -2.50 33.77 9.80
N LEU A 269 -3.15 33.10 8.84
CA LEU A 269 -4.61 32.93 8.82
C LEU A 269 -4.99 31.48 9.12
N TYR A 270 -5.92 31.31 10.05
CA TYR A 270 -6.39 30.01 10.50
C TYR A 270 -7.91 30.02 10.60
N PHE A 271 -8.60 29.04 10.02
CA PHE A 271 -10.01 28.86 10.30
C PHE A 271 -10.19 28.20 11.67
N ARG A 272 -11.06 28.77 12.50
CA ARG A 272 -11.36 28.27 13.85
C ARG A 272 -12.85 28.17 14.07
N GLY A 273 -13.25 27.13 14.78
CA GLY A 273 -14.61 26.95 15.25
C GLY A 273 -14.65 25.90 16.36
N LYS A 274 -15.83 25.75 16.97
CA LYS A 274 -16.01 24.89 18.14
C LYS A 274 -15.73 23.42 17.83
N HIS A 275 -16.16 22.93 16.68
CA HIS A 275 -16.03 21.53 16.31
C HIS A 275 -14.59 21.20 15.91
N ILE A 276 -13.93 22.11 15.21
CA ILE A 276 -12.50 22.01 14.91
C ILE A 276 -11.65 22.04 16.17
N ASP A 277 -11.93 22.96 17.10
CA ASP A 277 -11.20 23.05 18.36
C ASP A 277 -11.27 21.70 19.09
N LEU A 278 -12.45 21.07 19.19
CA LEU A 278 -12.60 19.75 19.83
C LEU A 278 -11.79 18.62 19.18
N LEU A 279 -11.57 18.67 17.86
CA LEU A 279 -10.77 17.64 17.16
C LEU A 279 -9.27 17.82 17.38
N LEU A 280 -8.83 19.05 17.57
CA LEU A 280 -7.42 19.42 17.72
C LEU A 280 -7.00 19.46 19.21
N ASP A 281 -7.67 18.71 20.11
CA ASP A 281 -7.45 18.80 21.57
C ASP A 281 -6.09 18.29 22.07
N ASN A 282 -5.43 17.36 21.37
CA ASN A 282 -4.20 16.72 21.84
C ASN A 282 -3.07 16.73 20.80
N GLY A 283 -1.83 16.84 21.28
CA GLY A 283 -0.61 16.62 20.47
C GLY A 283 -0.36 17.64 19.36
N ILE A 284 -0.97 18.83 19.42
CA ILE A 284 -0.89 19.83 18.34
C ILE A 284 0.22 20.86 18.51
N GLU A 285 0.90 20.92 19.66
CA GLU A 285 1.99 21.88 19.89
C GLU A 285 3.12 21.70 18.87
N GLY A 286 3.55 22.78 18.22
CA GLY A 286 4.57 22.74 17.18
C GLY A 286 4.14 22.15 15.83
N THR A 287 2.87 21.77 15.66
CA THR A 287 2.31 21.31 14.38
C THR A 287 1.79 22.47 13.53
N ILE A 288 1.39 22.19 12.28
CA ILE A 288 0.74 23.17 11.38
C ILE A 288 -0.58 23.71 11.94
N PHE A 289 -1.17 23.05 12.92
CA PHE A 289 -2.42 23.46 13.56
C PHE A 289 -2.19 24.42 14.73
N ASP A 290 -0.94 24.62 15.15
CA ASP A 290 -0.58 25.44 16.31
C ASP A 290 -0.54 26.94 15.98
N ILE A 291 -1.50 27.66 16.55
CA ILE A 291 -1.55 29.12 16.45
C ILE A 291 -0.67 29.77 17.53
N GLY A 292 -0.35 29.05 18.61
CA GLY A 292 0.32 29.55 19.80
C GLY A 292 -0.65 30.06 20.88
N ASN A 293 -0.14 30.23 22.10
CA ASN A 293 -0.92 30.63 23.28
C ASN A 293 -2.13 29.71 23.57
N GLY A 294 -1.99 28.41 23.31
CA GLY A 294 -3.05 27.40 23.50
C GLY A 294 -4.19 27.49 22.49
N LYS A 295 -4.03 28.24 21.39
CA LYS A 295 -5.00 28.34 20.30
C LYS A 295 -4.58 27.46 19.13
N LYS A 296 -5.57 27.00 18.38
CA LYS A 296 -5.43 26.01 17.31
C LYS A 296 -6.45 26.21 16.21
N GLY A 297 -6.14 25.78 15.00
CA GLY A 297 -7.05 25.93 13.87
C GLY A 297 -6.47 25.38 12.59
N ILE A 298 -7.27 25.39 11.53
CA ILE A 298 -6.84 24.92 10.21
C ILE A 298 -6.09 26.05 9.51
N PRO A 299 -4.80 25.91 9.20
CA PRO A 299 -4.06 26.94 8.46
C PRO A 299 -4.69 27.15 7.07
N LEU A 300 -4.71 28.39 6.60
CA LEU A 300 -5.33 28.80 5.33
C LEU A 300 -4.29 29.31 4.34
N VAL A 301 -4.48 28.97 3.07
CA VAL A 301 -3.66 29.47 1.95
C VAL A 301 -4.59 30.03 0.87
N TYR A 302 -4.16 31.09 0.20
CA TYR A 302 -4.91 31.70 -0.88
C TYR A 302 -4.09 31.74 -2.16
N ASP A 303 -4.76 31.58 -3.30
CA ASP A 303 -4.12 31.81 -4.60
C ASP A 303 -4.18 33.28 -5.04
N LYS A 304 -3.52 33.57 -6.16
CA LYS A 304 -3.44 34.93 -6.74
C LYS A 304 -4.80 35.46 -7.20
N GLU A 305 -5.77 34.57 -7.41
CA GLU A 305 -7.14 34.92 -7.80
C GLU A 305 -8.09 35.06 -6.59
N GLY A 306 -7.57 34.88 -5.37
CA GLY A 306 -8.31 35.06 -4.14
C GLY A 306 -9.04 33.82 -3.62
N ARG A 307 -8.89 32.65 -4.28
CA ARG A 307 -9.50 31.41 -3.76
C ARG A 307 -8.79 30.95 -2.51
N VAL A 308 -9.58 30.54 -1.53
CA VAL A 308 -9.09 29.97 -0.27
C VAL A 308 -8.97 28.45 -0.36
N PHE A 309 -7.93 27.92 0.27
CA PHE A 309 -7.64 26.50 0.42
C PHE A 309 -7.25 26.23 1.86
N LEU A 310 -7.53 25.02 2.32
CA LEU A 310 -7.02 24.54 3.60
C LEU A 310 -5.57 24.09 3.41
N ASN A 311 -4.65 24.49 4.26
CA ASN A 311 -3.27 24.01 4.21
C ASN A 311 -3.17 22.63 4.91
N LEU A 312 -3.92 21.67 4.38
CA LEU A 312 -3.96 20.28 4.81
C LEU A 312 -3.20 19.41 3.80
N ARG A 313 -2.59 18.34 4.28
CA ARG A 313 -1.87 17.36 3.48
C ARG A 313 -2.86 16.57 2.63
N ASN A 314 -2.74 16.68 1.31
CA ASN A 314 -3.39 15.86 0.28
C ASN A 314 -4.93 15.71 0.35
N SER A 315 -5.63 16.58 1.08
CA SER A 315 -7.10 16.54 1.20
C SER A 315 -7.79 17.15 -0.01
N LEU A 316 -9.11 16.96 -0.13
CA LEU A 316 -9.91 17.52 -1.23
C LEU A 316 -9.88 19.05 -1.26
N LEU A 317 -10.01 19.71 -0.10
CA LEU A 317 -10.00 21.18 0.02
C LEU A 317 -8.58 21.76 0.14
N SER A 318 -7.54 20.93 -0.01
CA SER A 318 -6.17 21.40 0.03
C SER A 318 -5.72 22.15 -1.23
N ASN A 319 -4.66 22.96 -1.12
CA ASN A 319 -3.93 23.49 -2.28
C ASN A 319 -2.85 22.52 -2.79
N SER A 320 -2.81 21.27 -2.27
CA SER A 320 -1.81 20.29 -2.69
C SER A 320 -1.96 19.97 -4.17
N SER A 321 -0.82 19.89 -4.87
CA SER A 321 -0.74 19.38 -6.24
C SER A 321 -0.97 17.87 -6.33
N PHE A 322 -0.77 17.15 -5.22
CA PHE A 322 -1.08 15.73 -5.07
C PHE A 322 -2.20 15.53 -4.04
N LYS A 323 -3.34 15.01 -4.48
CA LYS A 323 -4.51 14.76 -3.64
C LYS A 323 -4.93 13.31 -3.77
N ASN A 324 -4.67 12.50 -2.75
CA ASN A 324 -5.01 11.07 -2.73
C ASN A 324 -6.15 10.73 -1.76
N TYR A 325 -6.89 11.75 -1.35
CA TYR A 325 -8.15 11.61 -0.65
C TYR A 325 -9.30 11.62 -1.64
N GLY A 326 -10.02 10.51 -1.75
CA GLY A 326 -11.27 10.45 -2.53
C GLY A 326 -12.48 11.07 -1.82
N ASN A 327 -12.34 11.49 -0.55
CA ASN A 327 -13.39 12.05 0.30
C ASN A 327 -12.83 13.08 1.30
N PHE A 328 -13.71 13.83 1.97
CA PHE A 328 -13.39 14.81 3.02
C PHE A 328 -12.88 14.16 4.30
N LEU A 329 -11.90 14.81 4.91
CA LEU A 329 -11.38 14.49 6.23
C LEU A 329 -12.42 14.77 7.34
N GLU A 330 -12.26 14.14 8.51
CA GLU A 330 -13.10 14.42 9.68
C GLU A 330 -13.09 15.92 10.05
N ILE A 331 -11.92 16.56 9.99
CA ILE A 331 -11.75 17.99 10.25
C ILE A 331 -12.43 18.89 9.21
N GLU A 332 -12.55 18.44 7.95
CA GLU A 332 -13.30 19.16 6.92
C GLU A 332 -14.82 19.00 7.15
N LEU A 333 -15.28 17.85 7.69
CA LEU A 333 -16.66 17.70 8.15
C LEU A 333 -16.96 18.61 9.35
N ALA A 334 -16.05 18.70 10.32
CA ALA A 334 -16.17 19.62 11.45
C ALA A 334 -16.20 21.10 11.01
N LEU A 335 -15.47 21.46 9.95
CA LEU A 335 -15.55 22.78 9.35
C LEU A 335 -16.96 23.10 8.86
N PHE A 336 -17.64 22.17 8.19
CA PHE A 336 -19.03 22.37 7.79
C PHE A 336 -19.97 22.50 9.01
N GLU A 337 -19.69 21.80 10.11
CA GLU A 337 -20.43 21.97 11.38
C GLU A 337 -20.26 23.37 11.95
N ASP A 338 -19.06 23.93 11.89
CA ASP A 338 -18.76 25.30 12.33
C ASP A 338 -19.36 26.37 11.39
N LEU A 339 -19.57 26.06 10.10
CA LEU A 339 -20.37 26.87 9.17
C LEU A 339 -21.89 26.72 9.38
N GLY A 340 -22.32 25.83 10.29
CA GLY A 340 -23.71 25.67 10.71
C GLY A 340 -24.47 24.50 10.08
N PHE A 341 -23.81 23.64 9.29
CA PHE A 341 -24.42 22.45 8.72
C PHE A 341 -24.40 21.27 9.69
N SER A 342 -25.40 20.38 9.61
CA SER A 342 -25.42 19.16 10.42
C SER A 342 -24.88 17.98 9.62
N THR A 343 -23.68 17.53 9.98
CA THR A 343 -22.95 16.46 9.27
C THR A 343 -23.08 15.11 9.96
N ARG A 344 -22.94 14.03 9.19
CA ARG A 344 -22.91 12.65 9.69
C ARG A 344 -21.52 12.21 10.13
N ARG A 345 -20.71 13.13 10.66
CA ARG A 345 -19.28 12.92 10.94
C ARG A 345 -18.97 11.61 11.67
N ARG A 346 -19.71 11.28 12.73
CA ARG A 346 -19.51 10.04 13.52
C ARG A 346 -19.93 8.75 12.81
N SER A 347 -20.79 8.83 11.80
CA SER A 347 -21.08 7.69 10.93
C SER A 347 -19.88 7.38 10.02
N PHE A 348 -19.18 8.40 9.54
CA PHE A 348 -18.04 8.25 8.63
C PHE A 348 -16.69 8.08 9.34
N TYR A 349 -16.52 8.62 10.53
CA TYR A 349 -15.25 8.60 11.26
C TYR A 349 -15.43 8.11 12.69
N GLY A 350 -14.58 7.17 13.11
CA GLY A 350 -14.45 6.76 14.53
C GLY A 350 -13.61 7.75 15.32
N ASN A 351 -12.30 7.76 15.05
CA ASN A 351 -11.35 8.70 15.63
C ASN A 351 -10.38 9.23 14.57
N SER A 352 -9.87 10.44 14.79
CA SER A 352 -8.78 11.02 14.01
C SER A 352 -7.70 11.57 14.92
N ILE A 353 -6.43 11.28 14.62
CA ILE A 353 -5.24 11.79 15.31
C ILE A 353 -4.56 12.80 14.39
N TYR A 354 -4.78 14.09 14.67
CA TYR A 354 -4.14 15.21 13.94
C TYR A 354 -2.85 15.69 14.57
N GLY A 355 -2.66 15.43 15.87
CA GLY A 355 -1.45 15.81 16.59
C GLY A 355 -0.22 15.00 16.17
N SER A 356 0.96 15.60 16.32
CA SER A 356 2.24 14.98 16.03
C SER A 356 3.15 15.00 17.26
N GLY A 357 3.95 13.95 17.44
CA GLY A 357 5.09 13.97 18.36
C GLY A 357 6.37 14.46 17.68
N SER A 358 7.51 14.06 18.24
CA SER A 358 8.82 14.18 17.61
C SER A 358 9.61 12.89 17.75
N SER A 359 10.73 12.78 17.03
CA SER A 359 11.62 11.61 17.11
C SER A 359 12.17 11.35 18.53
N THR A 360 12.26 12.39 19.38
CA THR A 360 12.74 12.27 20.76
C THR A 360 11.61 12.20 21.79
N ASN A 361 10.41 12.63 21.44
CA ASN A 361 9.24 12.59 22.30
C ASN A 361 7.97 12.28 21.47
N PRO A 362 7.76 10.99 21.12
CA PRO A 362 6.55 10.57 20.42
C PRO A 362 5.29 10.88 21.23
N SER A 363 4.19 11.20 20.55
CA SER A 363 2.89 11.37 21.20
C SER A 363 2.24 10.00 21.41
N VAL A 364 1.72 9.73 22.61
CA VAL A 364 1.18 8.40 22.97
C VAL A 364 -0.34 8.43 23.01
N TYR A 365 -0.99 7.47 22.33
CA TYR A 365 -2.45 7.31 22.27
C TYR A 365 -2.88 5.89 22.63
N ASP A 366 -3.60 5.74 23.74
CA ASP A 366 -4.27 4.51 24.14
C ASP A 366 -5.76 4.58 23.78
N LEU A 367 -6.16 3.99 22.66
CA LEU A 367 -7.52 4.12 22.11
C LEU A 367 -8.41 2.95 22.52
N ASP A 368 -9.23 3.16 23.55
CA ASP A 368 -10.32 2.24 23.92
C ASP A 368 -11.57 2.42 23.06
N SER A 369 -11.65 3.51 22.29
CA SER A 369 -12.77 3.84 21.44
C SER A 369 -12.94 2.83 20.30
N THR A 370 -14.19 2.41 20.08
CA THR A 370 -14.58 1.50 19.00
C THR A 370 -15.12 2.25 17.80
N TYR A 371 -15.12 1.64 16.63
CA TYR A 371 -15.89 2.10 15.47
C TYR A 371 -16.80 0.99 14.96
N SER A 372 -18.07 1.32 14.77
CA SER A 372 -19.11 0.40 14.30
C SER A 372 -20.33 1.23 13.83
N PHE A 373 -21.50 0.63 13.62
CA PHE A 373 -22.71 1.38 13.33
C PHE A 373 -22.97 2.44 14.41
N TYR A 374 -23.16 3.70 14.01
CA TYR A 374 -23.43 4.80 14.93
C TYR A 374 -24.94 5.04 15.06
N ASP A 375 -25.47 4.88 16.28
CA ASP A 375 -26.88 5.14 16.57
C ASP A 375 -27.07 6.61 16.94
N GLU A 376 -27.61 7.38 16.00
CA GLU A 376 -27.85 8.83 16.16
C GLU A 376 -28.69 9.20 17.38
N LYS A 377 -29.64 8.34 17.77
CA LYS A 377 -30.53 8.61 18.90
C LYS A 377 -29.80 8.43 20.22
N LYS A 378 -28.88 7.48 20.27
CA LYS A 378 -28.04 7.20 21.45
C LYS A 378 -26.75 8.02 21.47
N ARG A 379 -26.36 8.59 20.32
CA ARG A 379 -25.09 9.27 20.11
C ARG A 379 -23.89 8.40 20.50
N ASP A 380 -23.96 7.13 20.12
CA ASP A 380 -22.95 6.13 20.49
C ASP A 380 -22.86 5.02 19.44
N TYR A 381 -21.72 4.33 19.42
CA TYR A 381 -21.47 3.17 18.57
C TYR A 381 -22.14 1.92 19.12
N VAL A 382 -22.83 1.18 18.26
CA VAL A 382 -23.50 -0.06 18.63
C VAL A 382 -22.51 -1.21 18.55
N LYS A 383 -22.09 -1.69 19.72
CA LYS A 383 -21.15 -2.80 19.86
C LYS A 383 -21.56 -4.00 19.01
N ASN A 384 -20.59 -4.53 18.24
CA ASN A 384 -20.71 -5.71 17.37
C ASN A 384 -21.69 -5.57 16.19
N LEU A 385 -22.20 -4.37 15.88
CA LEU A 385 -22.98 -4.13 14.66
C LEU A 385 -22.10 -3.39 13.65
N PRO A 386 -21.60 -4.03 12.59
CA PRO A 386 -20.72 -3.37 11.61
C PRO A 386 -21.34 -2.11 11.01
N SER A 387 -20.51 -1.11 10.74
CA SER A 387 -20.92 0.07 9.97
C SER A 387 -21.11 -0.30 8.51
N GLU A 388 -22.29 -0.03 7.94
CA GLU A 388 -22.57 -0.17 6.50
C GLU A 388 -22.18 1.09 5.69
N VAL A 389 -21.59 2.09 6.35
CA VAL A 389 -21.27 3.40 5.76
C VAL A 389 -20.18 3.25 4.70
N PRO A 390 -20.46 3.54 3.42
CA PRO A 390 -19.43 3.54 2.38
C PRO A 390 -18.33 4.53 2.73
N LEU A 391 -17.09 4.14 2.46
CA LEU A 391 -15.90 4.96 2.66
C LEU A 391 -15.68 5.43 4.11
N GLY A 392 -16.37 4.84 5.09
CA GLY A 392 -16.13 5.12 6.50
C GLY A 392 -14.70 4.72 6.92
N ILE A 393 -14.12 5.46 7.86
CA ILE A 393 -12.78 5.25 8.41
C ILE A 393 -12.88 5.07 9.92
N GLY A 394 -12.44 3.92 10.44
CA GLY A 394 -12.48 3.67 11.88
C GLY A 394 -11.47 4.52 12.67
N LEU A 395 -10.22 4.52 12.24
CA LEU A 395 -9.15 5.36 12.78
C LEU A 395 -8.40 6.05 11.65
N HIS A 396 -8.28 7.36 11.71
CA HIS A 396 -7.43 8.16 10.83
C HIS A 396 -6.20 8.66 11.60
N VAL A 397 -5.00 8.29 11.14
CA VAL A 397 -3.72 8.78 11.68
C VAL A 397 -3.14 9.79 10.68
N TYR A 398 -3.37 11.07 10.94
CA TYR A 398 -2.91 12.17 10.09
C TYR A 398 -1.55 12.71 10.53
N GLY A 399 -1.33 12.84 11.84
CA GLY A 399 -0.09 13.38 12.39
C GLY A 399 1.07 12.39 12.36
N ASP A 400 2.24 12.90 12.71
CA ASP A 400 3.54 12.21 12.59
C ASP A 400 4.09 11.86 13.99
N TYR A 401 4.98 10.86 14.10
CA TYR A 401 5.64 10.47 15.36
C TYR A 401 4.68 10.13 16.52
N ASN A 402 3.66 9.30 16.24
CA ASN A 402 2.71 8.84 17.25
C ASN A 402 2.89 7.36 17.59
N ASP A 403 2.88 7.03 18.88
CA ASP A 403 2.78 5.68 19.41
C ASP A 403 1.31 5.38 19.76
N ILE A 404 0.67 4.51 18.99
CA ILE A 404 -0.78 4.29 19.04
C ILE A 404 -1.07 2.84 19.42
N VAL A 405 -1.86 2.64 20.47
CA VAL A 405 -2.39 1.32 20.85
C VAL A 405 -3.90 1.31 20.61
N GLN A 406 -4.35 0.58 19.59
CA GLN A 406 -5.77 0.43 19.28
C GLN A 406 -6.37 -0.74 20.06
N LYS A 407 -6.99 -0.46 21.21
CA LYS A 407 -7.65 -1.46 22.09
C LYS A 407 -9.10 -1.71 21.70
N GLY A 408 -9.80 -0.66 21.24
CA GLY A 408 -11.18 -0.75 20.78
C GLY A 408 -11.30 -1.52 19.45
N ASN A 409 -12.36 -2.31 19.30
CA ASN A 409 -12.66 -3.01 18.04
C ASN A 409 -13.17 -2.03 16.98
N ILE A 410 -12.86 -2.34 15.72
CA ILE A 410 -13.33 -1.59 14.55
C ILE A 410 -14.07 -2.56 13.63
N PHE A 411 -15.36 -2.32 13.36
CA PHE A 411 -16.22 -3.17 12.54
C PHE A 411 -16.91 -2.36 11.45
N THR A 412 -16.59 -2.63 10.20
CA THR A 412 -17.18 -1.99 9.02
C THR A 412 -17.36 -2.99 7.88
N GLU A 413 -18.40 -2.80 7.09
CA GLU A 413 -18.72 -3.56 5.88
C GLU A 413 -19.20 -2.67 4.73
N GLY A 414 -19.10 -1.34 4.87
CA GLY A 414 -19.37 -0.41 3.78
C GLY A 414 -18.37 -0.54 2.64
N PHE A 415 -18.82 -0.29 1.41
CA PHE A 415 -17.96 -0.26 0.23
C PHE A 415 -16.77 0.70 0.42
N GLY A 416 -15.55 0.24 0.13
CA GLY A 416 -14.31 1.01 0.26
C GLY A 416 -14.01 1.53 1.67
N ALA A 417 -14.72 1.04 2.70
CA ALA A 417 -14.52 1.45 4.07
C ALA A 417 -13.22 0.87 4.64
N LEU A 418 -12.57 1.66 5.49
CA LEU A 418 -11.25 1.37 6.05
C LEU A 418 -11.33 1.20 7.56
N GLY A 419 -10.57 0.25 8.09
CA GLY A 419 -10.36 0.10 9.52
C GLY A 419 -9.47 1.21 10.06
N ILE A 420 -8.20 1.21 9.64
CA ILE A 420 -7.21 2.24 9.96
C ILE A 420 -6.65 2.82 8.66
N ARG A 421 -6.59 4.15 8.56
CA ARG A 421 -5.90 4.88 7.49
C ARG A 421 -4.76 5.71 8.08
N VAL A 422 -3.57 5.63 7.49
CA VAL A 422 -2.35 6.32 7.95
C VAL A 422 -1.83 7.21 6.83
N ASP A 423 -1.75 8.52 7.08
CA ASP A 423 -1.13 9.51 6.18
C ASP A 423 0.07 10.22 6.80
N GLY A 424 0.34 9.94 8.07
CA GLY A 424 1.48 10.45 8.81
C GLY A 424 2.75 9.63 8.62
N SER A 425 3.87 10.20 9.03
CA SER A 425 5.19 9.58 9.04
C SER A 425 5.61 9.14 10.44
N ASN A 426 6.48 8.13 10.53
CA ASN A 426 7.11 7.66 11.77
C ASN A 426 6.13 7.28 12.89
N ASN A 427 4.93 6.81 12.54
CA ASN A 427 3.97 6.33 13.52
C ASN A 427 4.24 4.86 13.85
N PHE A 428 4.01 4.48 15.11
CA PHE A 428 4.05 3.10 15.57
C PHE A 428 2.68 2.66 16.08
N ILE A 429 2.07 1.71 15.38
CA ILE A 429 0.71 1.24 15.69
C ILE A 429 0.76 -0.15 16.28
N THR A 430 0.09 -0.39 17.40
CA THR A 430 -0.07 -1.71 18.01
C THR A 430 -1.54 -2.10 18.03
N ILE A 431 -1.85 -3.29 17.52
CA ILE A 431 -3.16 -3.96 17.59
C ILE A 431 -3.01 -5.15 18.54
N PRO A 432 -3.37 -5.00 19.83
CA PRO A 432 -3.20 -6.05 20.83
C PRO A 432 -4.00 -7.32 20.54
N LYS A 433 -3.59 -8.42 21.15
CA LYS A 433 -4.20 -9.75 20.98
C LYS A 433 -5.73 -9.81 21.12
N ALA A 434 -6.31 -8.98 21.98
CA ALA A 434 -7.76 -8.94 22.22
C ALA A 434 -8.55 -8.13 21.18
N THR A 435 -7.88 -7.31 20.36
CA THR A 435 -8.50 -6.39 19.42
C THR A 435 -8.81 -7.06 18.09
N ARG A 436 -9.94 -6.68 17.50
CA ARG A 436 -10.41 -7.09 16.18
C ARG A 436 -10.68 -5.88 15.31
N ILE A 437 -10.08 -5.85 14.13
CA ILE A 437 -10.39 -4.90 13.05
C ILE A 437 -10.97 -5.70 11.89
N ILE A 438 -12.23 -5.44 11.56
CA ILE A 438 -12.94 -6.15 10.50
C ILE A 438 -13.49 -5.11 9.53
N ALA A 439 -12.98 -5.09 8.32
CA ALA A 439 -13.35 -4.21 7.21
C ALA A 439 -13.81 -5.06 6.02
N ASN A 440 -14.94 -5.75 6.17
CA ASN A 440 -15.42 -6.77 5.22
C ASN A 440 -16.23 -6.21 4.04
N GLY A 441 -16.21 -4.89 3.83
CA GLY A 441 -16.85 -4.28 2.66
C GLY A 441 -16.11 -4.63 1.38
N GLU A 442 -16.81 -4.57 0.24
CA GLU A 442 -16.18 -4.62 -1.08
C GLU A 442 -15.13 -3.51 -1.19
N GLN A 443 -13.95 -3.84 -1.73
CA GLN A 443 -12.77 -2.96 -1.78
C GLN A 443 -12.33 -2.41 -0.40
N GLY A 444 -12.74 -3.06 0.69
CA GLY A 444 -12.40 -2.64 2.06
C GLY A 444 -10.94 -2.89 2.42
N GLY A 445 -10.43 -2.12 3.38
CA GLY A 445 -9.05 -2.25 3.88
C GLY A 445 -9.00 -2.28 5.40
N SER A 446 -8.32 -3.25 6.04
CA SER A 446 -8.23 -3.23 7.51
C SER A 446 -7.22 -2.19 8.01
N VAL A 447 -6.02 -2.15 7.43
CA VAL A 447 -4.99 -1.14 7.71
C VAL A 447 -4.43 -0.66 6.38
N VAL A 448 -4.42 0.66 6.18
CA VAL A 448 -3.96 1.25 4.93
C VAL A 448 -2.98 2.38 5.19
N PHE A 449 -1.76 2.25 4.67
CA PHE A 449 -0.74 3.27 4.64
C PHE A 449 -0.85 4.03 3.32
N SER A 450 -1.54 5.17 3.37
CA SER A 450 -1.88 5.99 2.21
C SER A 450 -0.92 7.13 1.94
N TYR A 451 -0.10 7.53 2.92
CA TYR A 451 0.94 8.53 2.73
C TYR A 451 1.95 8.51 3.88
N GLY A 452 3.06 9.23 3.73
CA GLY A 452 4.13 9.31 4.72
C GLY A 452 5.13 8.16 4.59
N SER A 453 6.08 8.09 5.53
CA SER A 453 7.13 7.08 5.55
C SER A 453 7.60 6.73 6.96
N GLY A 454 8.39 5.67 7.12
CA GLY A 454 8.96 5.26 8.41
C GLY A 454 7.96 4.63 9.38
N ASN A 455 6.75 4.30 8.91
CA ASN A 455 5.69 3.77 9.76
C ASN A 455 5.96 2.33 10.18
N LYS A 456 5.50 1.95 11.37
CA LYS A 456 5.68 0.61 11.95
C LYS A 456 4.36 0.12 12.51
N ILE A 457 4.12 -1.19 12.43
CA ILE A 457 2.91 -1.81 12.99
C ILE A 457 3.17 -3.17 13.63
N ASN A 458 2.58 -3.40 14.80
CA ASN A 458 2.52 -4.66 15.51
C ASN A 458 1.10 -5.20 15.52
N ILE A 459 0.90 -6.42 14.99
CA ILE A 459 -0.39 -7.08 14.87
C ILE A 459 -0.37 -8.38 15.67
N GLU A 460 -0.79 -8.28 16.93
CA GLU A 460 -1.01 -9.43 17.81
C GLU A 460 -2.45 -9.92 17.75
N GLY A 461 -3.38 -9.01 17.43
CA GLY A 461 -4.81 -9.26 17.32
C GLY A 461 -5.22 -9.88 16.00
N ARG A 462 -6.45 -9.56 15.57
CA ARG A 462 -7.02 -10.08 14.33
C ARG A 462 -7.48 -8.95 13.41
N ILE A 463 -6.97 -8.93 12.18
CA ILE A 463 -7.43 -8.02 11.12
C ILE A 463 -8.00 -8.80 9.93
N ILE A 464 -9.13 -8.35 9.37
CA ILE A 464 -9.87 -9.08 8.33
C ILE A 464 -10.50 -8.10 7.32
N ALA A 465 -10.25 -8.31 6.03
CA ALA A 465 -10.92 -7.62 4.92
C ALA A 465 -11.38 -8.62 3.85
N ASN A 466 -12.42 -9.38 4.16
CA ASN A 466 -12.86 -10.50 3.32
C ASN A 466 -14.00 -10.16 2.34
N GLY A 467 -14.33 -8.87 2.20
CA GLY A 467 -15.16 -8.39 1.11
C GLY A 467 -14.50 -8.62 -0.25
N GLU A 468 -15.27 -8.56 -1.34
CA GLU A 468 -14.69 -8.69 -2.68
C GLU A 468 -13.62 -7.62 -2.92
N GLY A 469 -12.43 -8.01 -3.41
CA GLY A 469 -11.28 -7.10 -3.56
C GLY A 469 -10.67 -6.57 -2.25
N GLY A 470 -11.14 -7.02 -1.08
CA GLY A 470 -10.67 -6.52 0.21
C GLY A 470 -9.22 -6.89 0.54
N VAL A 471 -8.50 -5.98 1.18
CA VAL A 471 -7.07 -6.13 1.51
C VAL A 471 -6.84 -5.94 3.01
N ALA A 472 -6.15 -6.88 3.67
CA ALA A 472 -5.93 -6.76 5.12
C ALA A 472 -4.94 -5.61 5.44
N ILE A 473 -3.76 -5.61 4.83
CA ILE A 473 -2.79 -4.53 4.93
C ILE A 473 -2.47 -4.00 3.53
N LYS A 474 -2.66 -2.70 3.32
CA LYS A 474 -2.40 -2.04 2.05
C LYS A 474 -1.37 -0.94 2.23
N ALA A 475 -0.26 -0.99 1.51
CA ALA A 475 0.66 0.13 1.34
C ALA A 475 0.48 0.66 -0.09
N ASP A 476 -0.15 1.82 -0.21
CA ASP A 476 -0.57 2.35 -1.51
C ASP A 476 -0.83 3.85 -1.37
N PHE A 477 -0.08 4.68 -2.10
CA PHE A 477 -0.29 6.12 -2.05
C PHE A 477 -1.50 6.55 -2.89
N GLY A 478 -2.01 5.65 -3.72
CA GLY A 478 -3.09 5.88 -4.66
C GLY A 478 -2.71 6.87 -5.74
N SER A 479 -3.71 7.15 -6.55
CA SER A 479 -3.65 8.14 -7.59
C SER A 479 -4.08 9.52 -7.09
N ASN A 480 -3.55 10.54 -7.74
CA ASN A 480 -3.94 11.92 -7.56
C ASN A 480 -5.31 12.17 -8.19
N VAL A 481 -6.34 12.51 -7.41
CA VAL A 481 -7.73 12.72 -7.88
C VAL A 481 -7.83 13.76 -9.01
N ILE A 482 -6.88 14.69 -9.09
CA ILE A 482 -6.79 15.63 -10.21
C ILE A 482 -6.26 14.94 -11.46
N SER A 483 -5.12 14.25 -11.36
CA SER A 483 -4.54 13.28 -12.32
C SER A 483 -3.08 13.04 -11.95
N ASN A 484 -2.60 11.79 -12.08
CA ASN A 484 -1.17 11.45 -11.92
C ASN A 484 -0.25 12.19 -12.90
N LEU A 485 -0.80 12.71 -14.01
CA LEU A 485 -0.03 13.53 -14.95
C LEU A 485 0.38 14.88 -14.34
N TYR A 486 -0.46 15.46 -13.47
CA TYR A 486 -0.11 16.71 -12.78
C TYR A 486 0.98 16.48 -11.76
N GLU A 487 0.78 15.47 -10.93
CA GLU A 487 1.80 15.00 -10.01
C GLU A 487 1.49 13.57 -9.58
N SER A 488 2.52 12.72 -9.59
CA SER A 488 2.53 11.41 -8.96
C SER A 488 3.53 11.41 -7.82
N ARG A 489 3.23 10.69 -6.74
CA ARG A 489 4.12 10.54 -5.58
C ARG A 489 4.18 9.09 -5.13
N GLY A 490 5.30 8.72 -4.53
CA GLY A 490 5.56 7.41 -3.95
C GLY A 490 6.77 7.45 -3.03
N SER A 491 7.11 6.31 -2.43
CA SER A 491 8.38 6.13 -1.73
C SER A 491 9.54 6.54 -2.63
N TYR A 492 10.38 7.46 -2.18
CA TYR A 492 11.53 8.00 -2.88
C TYR A 492 11.26 8.70 -4.22
N GLN A 493 10.00 8.94 -4.61
CA GLN A 493 9.74 9.30 -6.00
C GLN A 493 8.57 10.28 -6.16
N ALA A 494 8.74 11.21 -7.10
CA ALA A 494 7.66 12.04 -7.62
C ALA A 494 7.99 12.53 -9.03
N ASN A 495 6.95 12.72 -9.84
CA ASN A 495 7.07 13.33 -11.16
C ASN A 495 5.98 14.37 -11.42
N ARG A 496 6.18 15.22 -12.43
CA ARG A 496 5.18 16.18 -12.93
C ARG A 496 5.17 16.18 -14.46
N THR A 497 4.45 15.22 -15.04
CA THR A 497 4.40 14.98 -16.50
C THR A 497 3.83 16.18 -17.26
N VAL A 498 2.77 16.82 -16.76
CA VAL A 498 2.13 17.97 -17.42
C VAL A 498 3.12 19.12 -17.57
N ASP A 499 3.85 19.46 -16.52
CA ASP A 499 4.82 20.57 -16.51
C ASP A 499 5.87 20.40 -17.64
N PHE A 500 6.31 19.18 -17.92
CA PHE A 500 7.17 18.89 -19.08
C PHE A 500 6.46 19.10 -20.41
N LYS A 501 5.24 18.54 -20.55
CA LYS A 501 4.48 18.60 -21.81
C LYS A 501 4.12 20.03 -22.23
N ILE A 502 3.97 20.94 -21.26
CA ILE A 502 3.69 22.36 -21.51
C ILE A 502 4.95 23.24 -21.52
N GLY A 503 6.13 22.66 -21.30
CA GLY A 503 7.41 23.38 -21.31
C GLY A 503 7.68 24.23 -20.08
N GLU A 504 6.96 24.03 -18.97
CA GLU A 504 7.25 24.67 -17.68
C GLU A 504 8.48 24.07 -16.99
N LYS A 505 8.74 22.77 -17.22
CA LYS A 505 9.92 22.05 -16.72
C LYS A 505 10.65 21.33 -17.85
N SER A 506 11.97 21.19 -17.71
CA SER A 506 12.74 20.25 -18.53
C SER A 506 12.38 18.80 -18.17
N TYR A 507 12.80 17.84 -19.02
CA TYR A 507 12.56 16.41 -18.76
C TYR A 507 13.14 15.98 -17.41
N ASP A 508 14.39 16.34 -17.11
CA ASP A 508 15.08 15.95 -15.88
C ASP A 508 14.39 16.54 -14.64
N GLU A 509 14.03 17.83 -14.67
CA GLU A 509 13.29 18.49 -13.57
C GLU A 509 11.88 17.90 -13.35
N ALA A 510 11.26 17.36 -14.41
CA ALA A 510 9.93 16.78 -14.33
C ALA A 510 9.95 15.35 -13.76
N ILE A 511 10.96 14.53 -14.06
CA ILE A 511 11.09 13.16 -13.52
C ILE A 511 11.68 13.09 -12.11
N SER A 512 12.35 14.15 -11.66
CA SER A 512 12.87 14.29 -10.30
C SER A 512 12.31 15.55 -9.63
N THR A 513 10.98 15.65 -9.58
CA THR A 513 10.34 16.74 -8.84
C THR A 513 10.63 16.58 -7.35
N ASP A 514 10.92 17.69 -6.67
CA ASP A 514 11.22 17.71 -5.23
C ASP A 514 10.19 16.92 -4.42
N ILE A 515 10.67 15.93 -3.66
CA ILE A 515 9.85 15.16 -2.73
C ILE A 515 9.94 15.73 -1.31
N PRO A 516 8.81 15.79 -0.58
CA PRO A 516 8.82 16.08 0.86
C PRO A 516 9.66 15.04 1.62
N GLU A 517 10.23 15.45 2.76
CA GLU A 517 11.00 14.56 3.65
C GLU A 517 10.19 13.31 4.04
N ASP A 518 8.88 13.50 4.23
CA ASP A 518 7.89 12.46 4.53
C ASP A 518 7.84 11.32 3.49
N LEU A 519 8.44 11.49 2.32
CA LEU A 519 8.47 10.47 1.27
C LEU A 519 9.89 9.96 0.93
N ARG A 520 10.93 10.44 1.63
CA ARG A 520 12.33 10.07 1.37
C ARG A 520 12.75 8.73 1.98
N HIS A 521 11.79 7.93 2.42
CA HIS A 521 11.99 6.64 3.08
C HIS A 521 10.88 5.65 2.63
N PRO A 522 10.97 4.36 3.00
CA PRO A 522 9.91 3.39 2.74
C PRO A 522 8.61 3.83 3.42
N ALA A 523 7.46 3.59 2.78
CA ALA A 523 6.15 3.93 3.33
C ALA A 523 5.93 3.26 4.70
N VAL A 524 6.41 2.02 4.81
CA VAL A 524 6.37 1.21 6.04
C VAL A 524 7.73 0.57 6.26
N ASP A 525 8.32 0.85 7.42
CA ASP A 525 9.59 0.25 7.84
C ASP A 525 9.40 -1.19 8.30
N LYS A 526 8.38 -1.45 9.12
CA LYS A 526 8.22 -2.76 9.77
C LYS A 526 6.76 -3.13 9.99
N ILE A 527 6.39 -4.33 9.54
CA ILE A 527 5.11 -4.98 9.82
C ILE A 527 5.40 -6.24 10.63
N ASN A 528 5.10 -6.25 11.93
CA ASN A 528 5.26 -7.43 12.78
C ASN A 528 3.90 -8.11 12.99
N ILE A 529 3.85 -9.41 12.73
CA ILE A 529 2.62 -10.20 12.78
C ILE A 529 2.84 -11.41 13.67
N SER A 530 2.14 -11.46 14.80
CA SER A 530 2.03 -12.63 15.68
C SER A 530 0.58 -13.12 15.84
N GLY A 531 -0.37 -12.34 15.31
CA GLY A 531 -1.80 -12.65 15.26
C GLY A 531 -2.26 -13.20 13.90
N MET A 532 -3.50 -12.86 13.53
CA MET A 532 -4.14 -13.32 12.29
C MET A 532 -4.47 -12.16 11.36
N ILE A 533 -4.07 -12.28 10.10
CA ILE A 533 -4.48 -11.37 9.01
C ILE A 533 -5.24 -12.16 7.95
N SER A 534 -6.27 -11.57 7.35
CA SER A 534 -7.02 -12.20 6.26
C SER A 534 -7.57 -11.16 5.30
N GLY A 535 -7.36 -11.35 4.00
CA GLY A 535 -7.94 -10.51 2.97
C GLY A 535 -8.28 -11.33 1.73
N LYS A 536 -9.48 -11.14 1.18
CA LYS A 536 -9.96 -11.94 0.03
C LYS A 536 -9.27 -11.55 -1.28
N GLY A 537 -8.95 -10.28 -1.45
CA GLY A 537 -8.10 -9.81 -2.55
C GLY A 537 -6.64 -10.11 -2.27
N SER A 538 -6.13 -9.64 -1.13
CA SER A 538 -4.77 -9.95 -0.67
C SER A 538 -4.67 -9.79 0.85
N ALA A 539 -3.84 -10.59 1.50
CA ALA A 539 -3.50 -10.36 2.88
C ALA A 539 -2.62 -9.11 3.03
N ILE A 540 -1.63 -8.93 2.16
CA ILE A 540 -0.76 -7.75 2.10
C ILE A 540 -0.62 -7.32 0.64
N PHE A 541 -0.89 -6.06 0.34
CA PHE A 541 -0.71 -5.48 -0.98
C PHE A 541 0.20 -4.25 -0.90
N MET A 542 1.23 -4.22 -1.74
CA MET A 542 2.16 -3.11 -1.88
C MET A 542 2.07 -2.61 -3.33
N ASP A 543 1.56 -1.39 -3.51
CA ASP A 543 1.45 -0.76 -4.82
C ASP A 543 2.82 -0.38 -5.39
N GLY A 544 2.88 -0.13 -6.70
CA GLY A 544 4.07 0.39 -7.36
C GLY A 544 4.54 1.74 -6.80
N SER A 545 3.69 2.48 -6.08
CA SER A 545 4.02 3.73 -5.40
C SER A 545 4.62 3.55 -4.01
N ALA A 546 4.52 2.39 -3.35
CA ALA A 546 4.85 2.26 -1.94
C ALA A 546 5.79 1.07 -1.65
N LEU A 547 6.92 1.37 -1.01
CA LEU A 547 7.85 0.35 -0.53
C LEU A 547 7.55 0.00 0.94
N VAL A 548 7.49 -1.30 1.22
CA VAL A 548 7.58 -1.84 2.59
C VAL A 548 8.95 -2.45 2.78
N LYS A 549 9.70 -2.02 3.80
CA LYS A 549 11.06 -2.51 4.06
C LYS A 549 11.05 -3.92 4.65
N GLU A 550 10.31 -4.15 5.73
CA GLU A 550 10.37 -5.39 6.49
C GLU A 550 8.98 -5.90 6.90
N ILE A 551 8.72 -7.20 6.67
CA ILE A 551 7.53 -7.92 7.12
C ILE A 551 7.99 -9.12 7.94
N ASN A 552 7.61 -9.19 9.22
CA ASN A 552 7.99 -10.25 10.12
C ASN A 552 6.78 -11.11 10.49
N LEU A 553 6.81 -12.38 10.09
CA LEU A 553 5.85 -13.40 10.49
C LEU A 553 6.43 -14.15 11.69
N LEU A 554 5.99 -13.74 12.87
CA LEU A 554 6.46 -14.23 14.17
C LEU A 554 5.71 -15.50 14.60
N LYS A 555 6.05 -16.02 15.78
CA LYS A 555 5.40 -17.18 16.37
C LYS A 555 3.88 -16.99 16.42
N HIS A 556 3.14 -17.93 15.83
CA HIS A 556 1.67 -17.97 15.70
C HIS A 556 1.04 -17.10 14.60
N ALA A 557 1.85 -16.46 13.75
CA ALA A 557 1.34 -15.74 12.59
C ALA A 557 0.48 -16.66 11.70
N LYS A 558 -0.73 -16.18 11.36
CA LYS A 558 -1.60 -16.79 10.36
C LYS A 558 -1.96 -15.78 9.28
N VAL A 559 -1.65 -16.12 8.05
CA VAL A 559 -1.90 -15.29 6.87
C VAL A 559 -2.86 -16.01 5.94
N SER A 560 -3.95 -15.36 5.54
CA SER A 560 -4.91 -15.88 4.57
C SER A 560 -5.19 -14.83 3.49
N GLY A 561 -4.86 -15.14 2.25
CA GLY A 561 -4.77 -14.22 1.12
C GLY A 561 -3.33 -14.00 0.67
N ASP A 562 -3.18 -13.51 -0.56
CA ASP A 562 -1.87 -13.31 -1.19
C ASP A 562 -1.05 -12.18 -0.54
N ILE A 563 0.27 -12.26 -0.63
CA ILE A 563 1.21 -11.18 -0.35
C ILE A 563 1.77 -10.72 -1.70
N VAL A 564 1.42 -9.50 -2.13
CA VAL A 564 1.71 -9.00 -3.47
C VAL A 564 2.48 -7.68 -3.40
N SER A 565 3.58 -7.59 -4.15
CA SER A 565 4.31 -6.35 -4.39
C SER A 565 4.36 -6.02 -5.88
N LEU A 566 3.86 -4.83 -6.21
CA LEU A 566 4.01 -4.21 -7.53
C LEU A 566 5.17 -3.20 -7.57
N TRP A 567 5.87 -3.00 -6.45
CA TRP A 567 7.04 -2.15 -6.39
C TRP A 567 8.15 -2.70 -7.29
N ASN A 568 8.47 -1.95 -8.35
CA ASN A 568 9.44 -2.37 -9.35
C ASN A 568 10.14 -1.16 -9.98
N PHE A 569 11.38 -1.35 -10.39
CA PHE A 569 12.20 -0.30 -10.99
C PHE A 569 13.16 -0.89 -12.02
N VAL A 570 13.59 -0.04 -12.96
CA VAL A 570 14.59 -0.39 -13.97
C VAL A 570 15.64 0.72 -14.06
N THR A 571 16.79 0.40 -14.64
CA THR A 571 17.79 1.39 -14.99
C THR A 571 17.46 1.98 -16.37
N ASP A 572 17.28 3.30 -16.46
CA ASP A 572 17.08 3.98 -17.74
C ASP A 572 18.37 4.09 -18.57
N LYS A 573 18.27 4.65 -19.78
CA LYS A 573 19.43 4.81 -20.69
C LYS A 573 20.52 5.75 -20.14
N SER A 574 20.17 6.60 -19.18
CA SER A 574 21.07 7.55 -18.53
C SER A 574 21.66 6.98 -17.24
N GLY A 575 21.32 5.75 -16.86
CA GLY A 575 21.79 5.10 -15.63
C GLY A 575 20.96 5.41 -14.39
N ASN A 576 19.84 6.14 -14.51
CA ASN A 576 18.97 6.43 -13.38
C ASN A 576 18.09 5.21 -13.05
N LEU A 577 17.84 4.96 -11.77
CA LEU A 577 16.80 4.04 -11.33
C LEU A 577 15.44 4.73 -11.44
N VAL A 578 14.55 4.13 -12.22
CA VAL A 578 13.22 4.66 -12.47
C VAL A 578 12.15 3.61 -12.26
N ASN A 579 11.07 4.00 -11.63
CA ASN A 579 9.85 3.21 -11.59
C ASN A 579 9.05 3.49 -12.87
N ILE A 580 8.67 2.42 -13.57
CA ILE A 580 7.80 2.49 -14.75
C ILE A 580 6.38 2.19 -14.29
N ALA A 581 5.82 3.10 -13.51
CA ALA A 581 4.38 3.12 -13.28
C ALA A 581 3.77 3.82 -14.49
N ASP A 582 3.46 3.12 -15.59
CA ASP A 582 2.45 3.68 -16.47
C ASP A 582 1.58 2.71 -17.27
N VAL A 583 0.33 3.15 -17.34
CA VAL A 583 -0.77 2.77 -18.21
C VAL A 583 -0.52 3.40 -19.58
N ALA A 584 -0.03 2.61 -20.54
CA ALA A 584 0.02 2.95 -21.97
C ALA A 584 1.05 4.02 -22.44
N GLY A 585 2.09 4.33 -21.66
CA GLY A 585 3.29 5.07 -22.15
C GLY A 585 3.10 6.58 -22.31
N THR A 586 2.23 7.18 -21.49
CA THR A 586 1.86 8.61 -21.52
C THR A 586 2.44 9.44 -20.37
N MET A 587 2.75 8.81 -19.23
CA MET A 587 3.45 9.40 -18.08
C MET A 587 4.96 9.31 -18.25
N LEU A 588 5.65 10.31 -17.71
CA LEU A 588 7.09 10.21 -17.54
C LEU A 588 7.44 9.15 -16.48
N PRO A 589 8.60 8.50 -16.56
CA PRO A 589 9.08 7.64 -15.48
C PRO A 589 9.26 8.43 -14.18
N LEU A 590 9.18 7.74 -13.04
CA LEU A 590 9.48 8.34 -11.75
C LEU A 590 10.92 8.00 -11.36
N LYS A 591 11.80 9.00 -11.25
CA LYS A 591 13.18 8.79 -10.81
C LYS A 591 13.24 8.63 -9.30
N LEU A 592 13.92 7.59 -8.84
CA LEU A 592 14.19 7.39 -7.41
C LEU A 592 15.18 8.45 -6.90
N GLN A 593 14.82 9.11 -5.81
CA GLN A 593 15.55 10.19 -5.13
C GLN A 593 15.97 9.71 -3.73
N LEU A 594 16.97 8.84 -3.70
CA LEU A 594 17.49 8.23 -2.47
C LEU A 594 18.35 9.23 -1.67
N ILE A 595 18.37 9.08 -0.34
CA ILE A 595 19.21 9.90 0.54
C ILE A 595 20.63 9.37 0.62
N GLN A 596 21.57 10.17 1.15
CA GLN A 596 22.98 9.77 1.23
C GLN A 596 23.17 8.46 2.01
N ASP A 597 22.44 8.28 3.11
CA ASP A 597 22.49 7.07 3.93
C ASP A 597 22.10 5.81 3.13
N ASP A 598 21.16 5.93 2.19
CA ASP A 598 20.80 4.83 1.28
C ASP A 598 21.89 4.54 0.24
N LEU A 599 22.61 5.59 -0.19
CA LEU A 599 23.64 5.52 -1.22
C LEU A 599 25.01 5.07 -0.70
N ASP A 600 25.23 5.13 0.63
CA ASP A 600 26.46 4.66 1.29
C ASP A 600 26.63 3.11 1.21
N VAL A 601 25.71 2.44 0.53
CA VAL A 601 25.79 1.01 0.20
C VAL A 601 26.84 0.76 -0.89
N TYR A 602 27.79 -0.14 -0.61
CA TYR A 602 29.02 -0.36 -1.39
C TYR A 602 28.85 -0.86 -2.84
N SER A 603 27.64 -1.22 -3.28
CA SER A 603 27.36 -1.65 -4.66
C SER A 603 25.89 -1.45 -5.06
N GLN A 604 25.64 -1.35 -6.36
CA GLN A 604 24.28 -1.29 -6.92
C GLN A 604 23.45 -2.53 -6.57
N GLU A 605 24.07 -3.71 -6.51
CA GLU A 605 23.39 -4.95 -6.11
C GLU A 605 22.95 -4.91 -4.63
N ALA A 606 23.80 -4.40 -3.75
CA ALA A 606 23.46 -4.24 -2.34
C ALA A 606 22.38 -3.16 -2.14
N LEU A 607 22.37 -2.10 -2.95
CA LEU A 607 21.31 -1.09 -2.94
C LEU A 607 19.95 -1.74 -3.28
N ILE A 608 19.91 -2.51 -4.36
CA ILE A 608 18.72 -3.22 -4.81
C ILE A 608 18.23 -4.18 -3.72
N ASN A 609 19.11 -5.04 -3.21
CA ASN A 609 18.73 -6.12 -2.30
C ASN A 609 18.43 -5.65 -0.87
N ASN A 610 19.02 -4.55 -0.41
CA ASN A 610 18.91 -4.12 1.00
C ASN A 610 18.05 -2.86 1.21
N VAL A 611 17.97 -1.98 0.21
CA VAL A 611 17.23 -0.71 0.32
C VAL A 611 15.94 -0.75 -0.48
N LEU A 612 15.98 -1.24 -1.72
CA LEU A 612 14.83 -1.19 -2.63
C LEU A 612 14.00 -2.49 -2.68
N SER A 613 14.30 -3.43 -1.79
CA SER A 613 13.62 -4.73 -1.68
C SER A 613 12.82 -4.83 -0.39
N THR A 614 11.74 -5.61 -0.44
CA THR A 614 10.96 -5.98 0.75
C THR A 614 11.51 -7.28 1.33
N SER A 615 11.90 -7.27 2.60
CA SER A 615 12.33 -8.47 3.32
C SER A 615 11.17 -9.08 4.11
N ILE A 616 10.77 -10.31 3.76
CA ILE A 616 9.79 -11.09 4.53
C ILE A 616 10.56 -12.10 5.39
N ASN A 617 10.57 -11.90 6.70
CA ASN A 617 11.26 -12.76 7.65
C ASN A 617 10.26 -13.65 8.39
N ILE A 618 10.45 -14.96 8.30
CA ILE A 618 9.52 -15.96 8.81
C ILE A 618 10.20 -16.78 9.90
N GLY A 619 9.59 -16.83 11.09
CA GLY A 619 10.12 -17.60 12.23
C GLY A 619 11.38 -17.03 12.86
N ALA A 620 11.60 -15.72 12.71
CA ALA A 620 12.67 -15.01 13.42
C ALA A 620 12.32 -14.87 14.92
N ASP A 621 13.34 -14.92 15.78
CA ASP A 621 13.18 -14.60 17.21
C ASP A 621 12.98 -13.08 17.36
N GLU A 622 11.80 -12.70 17.84
CA GLU A 622 11.39 -11.31 18.03
C GLU A 622 12.41 -10.49 18.84
N ARG A 623 13.10 -11.13 19.80
CA ARG A 623 14.11 -10.49 20.66
C ARG A 623 15.43 -10.19 19.94
N LEU A 624 15.58 -10.65 18.71
CA LEU A 624 16.82 -10.57 17.92
C LEU A 624 16.60 -9.88 16.56
N LEU A 625 15.49 -9.17 16.39
CA LEU A 625 15.16 -8.36 15.20
C LEU A 625 15.77 -6.94 15.23
N TYR A 626 16.87 -6.75 15.97
CA TYR A 626 17.53 -5.45 16.14
C TYR A 626 18.61 -5.15 15.08
N HIS A 627 18.90 -6.09 14.19
CA HIS A 627 19.87 -5.88 13.11
C HIS A 627 19.15 -5.48 11.82
N ASP A 628 19.83 -4.74 10.94
CA ASP A 628 19.31 -4.44 9.59
C ASP A 628 19.56 -5.58 8.59
N ASN A 629 20.21 -6.66 9.03
CA ASN A 629 20.61 -7.77 8.17
C ASN A 629 20.03 -9.12 8.68
N PRO A 630 19.18 -9.80 7.87
CA PRO A 630 18.54 -11.07 8.22
C PRO A 630 19.50 -12.19 8.61
N HIS A 631 20.75 -12.17 8.15
CA HIS A 631 21.75 -13.18 8.53
C HIS A 631 22.05 -13.19 10.03
N TYR A 632 21.86 -12.06 10.72
CA TYR A 632 22.07 -11.94 12.16
C TYR A 632 20.80 -12.14 12.97
N PHE A 633 19.65 -12.37 12.32
CA PHE A 633 18.42 -12.60 13.05
C PHE A 633 18.51 -13.93 13.79
N GLY A 634 18.02 -13.95 15.03
CA GLY A 634 17.81 -15.19 15.75
C GLY A 634 16.74 -16.06 15.07
N SER A 635 16.86 -17.37 15.21
CA SER A 635 15.86 -18.33 14.78
C SER A 635 14.98 -18.74 15.97
N ASP A 636 13.66 -18.72 15.84
CA ASP A 636 12.76 -19.37 16.79
C ASP A 636 12.45 -20.80 16.32
N PRO A 637 13.05 -21.85 16.93
CA PRO A 637 12.81 -23.24 16.52
C PRO A 637 11.38 -23.73 16.83
N GLU A 638 10.64 -23.04 17.70
CA GLU A 638 9.25 -23.37 18.02
C GLU A 638 8.25 -22.60 17.16
N ALA A 639 8.71 -21.80 16.19
CA ALA A 639 7.84 -21.06 15.31
C ALA A 639 7.02 -22.02 14.43
N PHE A 640 5.71 -21.77 14.37
CA PHE A 640 4.81 -22.42 13.42
C PHE A 640 4.02 -21.33 12.69
N ILE A 641 4.25 -21.20 11.38
CA ILE A 641 3.64 -20.19 10.53
C ILE A 641 2.81 -20.87 9.45
N GLU A 642 1.61 -20.35 9.24
CA GLU A 642 0.68 -20.82 8.21
C GLU A 642 0.34 -19.65 7.26
N ILE A 643 0.61 -19.84 5.97
CA ILE A 643 0.32 -18.89 4.90
C ILE A 643 -0.57 -19.60 3.89
N ASP A 644 -1.81 -19.15 3.75
CA ASP A 644 -2.76 -19.62 2.75
C ASP A 644 -2.91 -18.53 1.67
N GLY A 645 -2.13 -18.63 0.61
CA GLY A 645 -1.97 -17.59 -0.41
C GLY A 645 -0.60 -17.62 -1.07
N LYS A 646 -0.47 -16.88 -2.18
CA LYS A 646 0.77 -16.74 -2.94
C LYS A 646 1.64 -15.61 -2.38
N ILE A 647 2.94 -15.66 -2.62
CA ILE A 647 3.86 -14.53 -2.41
C ILE A 647 4.45 -14.14 -3.77
N ILE A 648 4.15 -12.91 -4.21
CA ILE A 648 4.45 -12.44 -5.57
C ILE A 648 5.11 -11.07 -5.50
N GLY A 649 6.30 -10.93 -6.09
CA GLY A 649 7.00 -9.67 -6.23
C GLY A 649 8.50 -9.84 -6.50
N GLN A 650 8.97 -9.28 -7.62
CA GLN A 650 10.38 -9.36 -8.04
C GLN A 650 11.34 -8.50 -7.20
N ASN A 651 10.82 -7.72 -6.25
CA ASN A 651 11.58 -7.02 -5.22
C ASN A 651 11.49 -7.70 -3.83
N ILE A 652 10.86 -8.88 -3.72
CA ILE A 652 10.65 -9.56 -2.45
C ILE A 652 11.78 -10.56 -2.18
N ASN A 653 12.37 -10.46 -0.99
CA ASN A 653 13.30 -11.41 -0.42
C ASN A 653 12.62 -12.15 0.74
N VAL A 654 12.45 -13.47 0.63
CA VAL A 654 11.84 -14.31 1.67
C VAL A 654 12.93 -15.02 2.45
N ASN A 655 12.98 -14.79 3.77
CA ASN A 655 13.93 -15.38 4.70
C ASN A 655 13.19 -16.29 5.69
N VAL A 656 13.32 -17.60 5.55
CA VAL A 656 12.75 -18.59 6.48
C VAL A 656 13.82 -19.01 7.48
N LEU A 657 13.69 -18.56 8.72
CA LEU A 657 14.82 -18.52 9.66
C LEU A 657 14.66 -19.48 10.85
N GLY A 658 13.45 -19.92 11.18
CA GLY A 658 13.22 -20.82 12.32
C GLY A 658 11.93 -21.60 12.21
N GLY A 659 11.88 -22.74 12.90
CA GLY A 659 10.66 -23.53 13.05
C GLY A 659 10.13 -24.11 11.74
N GLN A 660 8.82 -24.28 11.67
CA GLN A 660 8.10 -24.83 10.52
C GLN A 660 7.19 -23.78 9.89
N THR A 661 7.29 -23.64 8.56
CA THR A 661 6.40 -22.81 7.77
C THR A 661 5.61 -23.69 6.81
N MET A 662 4.28 -23.58 6.83
CA MET A 662 3.39 -24.18 5.83
C MET A 662 2.90 -23.07 4.90
N LEU A 663 3.30 -23.14 3.64
CA LEU A 663 2.83 -22.27 2.56
C LEU A 663 1.88 -23.07 1.67
N HIS A 664 0.59 -22.76 1.75
CA HIS A 664 -0.45 -23.25 0.86
C HIS A 664 -0.62 -22.27 -0.31
N GLY A 665 0.31 -22.32 -1.29
CA GLY A 665 0.35 -21.35 -2.37
C GLY A 665 1.57 -21.50 -3.30
N ALA A 666 1.89 -20.41 -4.01
CA ALA A 666 3.04 -20.29 -4.92
C ALA A 666 4.01 -19.19 -4.47
N LEU A 667 5.22 -19.25 -5.02
CA LEU A 667 6.23 -18.21 -4.90
C LEU A 667 6.62 -17.71 -6.29
N ASP A 668 6.66 -16.39 -6.45
CA ASP A 668 7.25 -15.67 -7.59
C ASP A 668 8.01 -14.47 -7.00
N ILE A 669 9.28 -14.68 -6.64
CA ILE A 669 10.04 -13.76 -5.79
C ILE A 669 11.50 -13.60 -6.24
N ASN A 670 12.19 -12.59 -5.71
CA ASN A 670 13.60 -12.38 -5.99
C ASN A 670 14.46 -13.46 -5.31
N ASN A 671 14.51 -13.46 -3.98
CA ASN A 671 15.41 -14.33 -3.23
C ASN A 671 14.63 -15.19 -2.23
N LEU A 672 14.96 -16.48 -2.19
CA LEU A 672 14.51 -17.40 -1.15
C LEU A 672 15.72 -17.86 -0.32
N TYR A 673 15.74 -17.47 0.95
CA TYR A 673 16.75 -17.90 1.92
C TYR A 673 16.12 -18.80 2.98
N ILE A 674 16.66 -20.01 3.16
CA ILE A 674 16.18 -20.97 4.17
C ILE A 674 17.34 -21.34 5.07
N ARG A 675 17.23 -21.07 6.38
CA ARG A 675 18.23 -21.41 7.38
C ARG A 675 17.57 -21.97 8.64
N ASN A 676 18.09 -23.08 9.17
CA ASN A 676 17.66 -23.72 10.43
C ASN A 676 16.13 -23.90 10.53
N SER A 677 15.47 -24.09 9.39
CA SER A 677 14.02 -24.04 9.28
C SER A 677 13.52 -25.04 8.24
N ASN A 678 12.23 -25.33 8.30
CA ASN A 678 11.54 -26.13 7.28
C ASN A 678 10.46 -25.28 6.62
N LEU A 679 10.66 -24.96 5.33
CA LEU A 679 9.65 -24.40 4.47
C LEU A 679 8.98 -25.52 3.69
N ARG A 680 7.71 -25.79 3.99
CA ARG A 680 6.87 -26.68 3.20
C ARG A 680 5.99 -25.89 2.27
N VAL A 681 6.06 -26.22 0.98
CA VAL A 681 5.17 -25.68 -0.04
C VAL A 681 4.15 -26.76 -0.40
N ASP A 682 2.92 -26.54 0.04
CA ASP A 682 1.81 -27.45 -0.15
C ASP A 682 0.87 -26.89 -1.23
N SER A 683 0.53 -27.72 -2.21
CA SER A 683 -0.38 -27.33 -3.27
C SER A 683 -1.35 -28.47 -3.55
N GLN A 684 -2.65 -28.22 -3.41
CA GLN A 684 -3.68 -29.23 -3.73
C GLN A 684 -3.75 -29.57 -5.24
N THR A 685 -3.04 -28.83 -6.09
CA THR A 685 -3.11 -28.94 -7.57
C THR A 685 -1.76 -28.90 -8.30
N GLY A 686 -0.62 -28.84 -7.59
CA GLY A 686 0.68 -28.46 -8.17
C GLY A 686 0.79 -26.94 -8.33
N GLN A 687 1.91 -26.35 -7.88
CA GLN A 687 2.20 -24.91 -7.99
C GLN A 687 3.65 -24.70 -8.43
N ASP A 688 3.88 -23.58 -9.11
CA ASP A 688 5.21 -23.12 -9.51
C ASP A 688 5.88 -22.38 -8.35
N ILE A 689 7.16 -22.65 -8.17
CA ILE A 689 8.06 -21.93 -7.26
C ILE A 689 9.10 -21.28 -8.16
N GLU A 690 8.93 -19.99 -8.43
CA GLU A 690 9.82 -19.19 -9.27
C GLU A 690 10.65 -18.25 -8.37
N VAL A 691 11.97 -18.43 -8.40
CA VAL A 691 12.92 -17.62 -7.63
C VAL A 691 14.08 -17.18 -8.51
N ASN A 692 14.56 -15.95 -8.36
CA ASN A 692 15.83 -15.57 -8.97
C ASN A 692 17.00 -16.25 -8.27
N SER A 693 17.00 -16.27 -6.92
CA SER A 693 18.05 -16.91 -6.12
C SER A 693 17.48 -17.82 -5.05
N LEU A 694 18.02 -19.03 -4.93
CA LEU A 694 17.78 -19.95 -3.81
C LEU A 694 19.06 -20.15 -3.01
N VAL A 695 19.01 -19.78 -1.73
CA VAL A 695 20.12 -19.97 -0.78
C VAL A 695 19.63 -20.79 0.41
N MET A 696 20.30 -21.91 0.69
CA MET A 696 19.95 -22.77 1.84
C MET A 696 21.16 -23.05 2.70
N ASP A 697 21.06 -22.74 3.99
CA ASP A 697 22.14 -22.88 4.98
C ASP A 697 21.66 -23.56 6.27
N GLY A 698 22.57 -23.98 7.15
CA GLY A 698 22.29 -24.46 8.51
C GLY A 698 21.10 -25.42 8.61
N ASN A 699 21.21 -26.64 8.07
CA ASN A 699 20.11 -27.62 8.07
C ASN A 699 18.77 -27.14 7.47
N GLY A 700 18.76 -26.09 6.65
CA GLY A 700 17.55 -25.59 5.99
C GLY A 700 16.91 -26.66 5.10
N VAL A 701 15.58 -26.75 5.16
CA VAL A 701 14.79 -27.73 4.40
C VAL A 701 13.76 -27.01 3.52
N LEU A 702 13.79 -27.32 2.23
CA LEU A 702 12.69 -27.03 1.30
C LEU A 702 11.90 -28.32 1.07
N ASP A 703 10.66 -28.34 1.51
CA ASP A 703 9.81 -29.52 1.49
C ASP A 703 8.72 -29.40 0.42
N LEU A 704 8.88 -30.15 -0.66
CA LEU A 704 7.91 -30.27 -1.75
C LEU A 704 7.06 -31.54 -1.64
N SER A 705 7.20 -32.31 -0.55
CA SER A 705 6.46 -33.56 -0.39
C SER A 705 5.00 -33.30 -0.01
N ASN A 706 4.15 -33.27 -1.03
CA ASN A 706 2.71 -33.05 -0.90
C ASN A 706 1.86 -34.06 -1.71
N GLY A 707 2.51 -34.95 -2.44
CA GLY A 707 1.89 -35.98 -3.28
C GLY A 707 1.44 -35.48 -4.66
N PHE A 708 1.75 -34.23 -5.02
CA PHE A 708 1.49 -33.63 -6.32
C PHE A 708 2.80 -33.32 -7.04
N LYS A 709 2.71 -32.98 -8.33
CA LYS A 709 3.88 -32.53 -9.10
C LYS A 709 4.09 -31.04 -8.84
N ASN A 710 5.25 -30.66 -8.28
CA ASN A 710 5.68 -29.28 -8.18
C ASN A 710 6.73 -28.94 -9.24
N ARG A 711 6.85 -27.65 -9.55
CA ARG A 711 7.87 -27.12 -10.47
C ARG A 711 8.68 -26.04 -9.78
N LEU A 712 9.97 -26.30 -9.58
CA LEU A 712 10.93 -25.34 -9.04
C LEU A 712 11.76 -24.74 -10.17
N ILE A 713 11.65 -23.43 -10.35
CA ILE A 713 12.36 -22.65 -11.36
C ILE A 713 13.31 -21.70 -10.62
N ILE A 714 14.61 -21.82 -10.91
CA ILE A 714 15.65 -20.95 -10.38
C ILE A 714 16.36 -20.28 -11.56
N ASP A 715 16.17 -18.97 -11.70
CA ASP A 715 16.58 -18.23 -12.89
C ASP A 715 18.04 -17.74 -12.84
N LYS A 716 18.53 -17.40 -11.65
CA LYS A 716 19.90 -16.91 -11.45
C LYS A 716 20.65 -17.88 -10.55
N GLN A 717 20.62 -17.73 -9.24
CA GLN A 717 21.62 -18.35 -8.37
C GLN A 717 21.06 -19.52 -7.55
N LEU A 718 21.85 -20.59 -7.41
CA LEU A 718 21.63 -21.67 -6.45
C LEU A 718 22.85 -21.84 -5.53
N SER A 719 22.67 -21.65 -4.22
CA SER A 719 23.72 -21.87 -3.21
C SER A 719 23.23 -22.74 -2.07
N LEU A 720 23.87 -23.88 -1.87
CA LEU A 720 23.48 -24.88 -0.88
C LEU A 720 24.66 -25.21 0.03
N HIS A 721 24.39 -25.26 1.34
CA HIS A 721 25.28 -25.85 2.34
C HIS A 721 25.15 -27.39 2.35
N ASN A 722 26.18 -28.09 2.82
CA ASN A 722 26.25 -29.56 2.79
C ASN A 722 25.18 -30.26 3.64
N ASP A 723 24.53 -29.55 4.56
CA ASP A 723 23.53 -30.12 5.47
C ASP A 723 22.09 -29.73 5.10
N SER A 724 21.94 -28.82 4.12
CA SER A 724 20.66 -28.38 3.57
C SER A 724 20.06 -29.46 2.66
N ARG A 725 18.72 -29.53 2.59
CA ARG A 725 18.02 -30.66 1.95
C ARG A 725 16.77 -30.20 1.23
N ILE A 726 16.51 -30.81 0.07
CA ILE A 726 15.23 -30.64 -0.64
C ILE A 726 14.51 -31.98 -0.62
N ARG A 727 13.25 -31.98 -0.20
CA ARG A 727 12.39 -33.17 -0.23
C ARG A 727 11.53 -33.12 -1.47
N VAL A 728 11.45 -34.25 -2.19
CA VAL A 728 10.78 -34.34 -3.49
C VAL A 728 9.89 -35.56 -3.56
N ASP A 729 8.75 -35.44 -4.22
CA ASP A 729 7.83 -36.53 -4.46
C ASP A 729 8.36 -37.52 -5.50
N THR A 730 8.12 -38.80 -5.23
CA THR A 730 8.59 -39.90 -6.08
C THR A 730 7.52 -40.93 -6.33
N ASP A 731 7.62 -41.61 -7.46
CA ASP A 731 6.81 -42.80 -7.72
C ASP A 731 7.40 -44.04 -7.03
N LEU A 732 6.63 -45.13 -7.05
CA LEU A 732 7.03 -46.42 -6.47
C LEU A 732 8.30 -47.03 -7.03
N SER A 733 8.76 -46.58 -8.20
CA SER A 733 9.98 -47.05 -8.84
C SER A 733 11.19 -46.19 -8.48
N GLY A 734 11.00 -45.10 -7.73
CA GLY A 734 12.06 -44.14 -7.40
C GLY A 734 12.24 -43.05 -8.45
N ARG A 735 11.30 -42.84 -9.38
CA ARG A 735 11.39 -41.71 -10.31
C ARG A 735 10.87 -40.46 -9.63
N ILE A 736 11.59 -39.35 -9.75
CA ILE A 736 11.17 -38.04 -9.23
C ILE A 736 9.98 -37.54 -10.07
N ILE A 737 8.93 -37.11 -9.39
CA ILE A 737 7.70 -36.57 -10.00
C ILE A 737 7.84 -35.06 -10.20
N ASP A 738 8.49 -34.38 -9.26
CA ASP A 738 8.76 -32.94 -9.32
C ASP A 738 9.67 -32.55 -10.48
N GLU A 739 9.51 -31.32 -10.94
CA GLU A 739 10.25 -30.73 -12.04
C GLU A 739 11.19 -29.63 -11.55
N PHE A 740 12.42 -29.64 -12.06
CA PHE A 740 13.43 -28.64 -11.75
C PHE A 740 13.88 -27.97 -13.05
N LYS A 741 13.90 -26.64 -13.06
CA LYS A 741 14.43 -25.83 -14.15
C LYS A 741 15.48 -24.88 -13.58
N LEU A 742 16.70 -25.04 -14.08
CA LEU A 742 17.88 -24.25 -13.67
C LEU A 742 18.53 -23.65 -14.91
N ASP A 743 18.93 -22.38 -14.87
CA ASP A 743 19.81 -21.80 -15.90
C ASP A 743 21.28 -22.19 -15.62
N GLU A 744 21.89 -22.91 -16.57
CA GLU A 744 23.24 -23.49 -16.45
C GLU A 744 24.34 -22.43 -16.22
N ARG A 745 24.08 -21.15 -16.54
CA ARG A 745 25.07 -20.08 -16.52
C ARG A 745 25.50 -19.59 -15.14
N TYR A 746 24.74 -19.96 -14.10
CA TYR A 746 24.83 -19.29 -12.79
C TYR A 746 25.07 -20.26 -11.62
N ILE A 747 25.51 -21.48 -11.91
CA ILE A 747 25.80 -22.51 -10.92
C ILE A 747 27.31 -22.59 -10.67
N VAL A 748 27.71 -22.60 -9.39
CA VAL A 748 29.10 -22.88 -9.01
C VAL A 748 29.35 -24.40 -9.09
N PRO A 749 30.22 -24.90 -9.98
CA PRO A 749 30.41 -26.34 -10.19
C PRO A 749 30.96 -27.06 -8.96
N GLY A 750 30.56 -28.33 -8.75
CA GLY A 750 31.22 -29.22 -7.78
C GLY A 750 30.64 -29.27 -6.35
N ARG A 751 29.39 -28.86 -6.14
CA ARG A 751 28.68 -29.00 -4.85
C ARG A 751 27.74 -30.22 -4.84
N ASN A 752 27.59 -30.81 -3.65
CA ASN A 752 26.59 -31.86 -3.39
C ASN A 752 25.23 -31.21 -3.13
N LEU A 753 24.17 -31.73 -3.74
CA LEU A 753 22.78 -31.37 -3.42
C LEU A 753 22.10 -32.56 -2.77
N ASN A 754 21.69 -32.43 -1.51
CA ASN A 754 20.98 -33.50 -0.82
C ASN A 754 19.50 -33.49 -1.20
N LEU A 755 19.08 -34.50 -1.96
CA LEU A 755 17.67 -34.76 -2.23
C LEU A 755 17.16 -35.94 -1.40
N GLU A 756 15.94 -35.81 -0.90
CA GLU A 756 15.29 -36.84 -0.08
C GLU A 756 13.96 -37.26 -0.71
N PRO A 757 13.73 -38.56 -0.95
CA PRO A 757 12.50 -39.03 -1.59
C PRO A 757 11.32 -39.02 -0.63
N ALA A 758 10.15 -38.65 -1.13
CA ALA A 758 8.88 -38.78 -0.47
C ALA A 758 7.94 -39.72 -1.23
N LEU A 759 7.16 -40.50 -0.48
CA LEU A 759 6.26 -41.55 -0.96
C LEU A 759 5.03 -41.63 -0.09
N LYS A 760 3.91 -42.11 -0.62
CA LYS A 760 2.73 -42.44 0.22
C LYS A 760 3.12 -43.41 1.33
N TYR A 761 2.65 -43.17 2.55
CA TYR A 761 2.94 -44.00 3.72
C TYR A 761 2.79 -45.51 3.51
N ASN A 762 1.74 -45.95 2.80
CA ASN A 762 1.51 -47.37 2.50
C ASN A 762 2.61 -47.97 1.62
N ASP A 763 3.08 -47.19 0.65
CA ASP A 763 4.14 -47.58 -0.27
C ASP A 763 5.49 -47.63 0.44
N LEU A 764 5.75 -46.66 1.32
CA LEU A 764 6.91 -46.67 2.20
C LEU A 764 6.94 -47.92 3.09
N ARG A 765 5.79 -48.27 3.70
CA ARG A 765 5.67 -49.48 4.53
C ARG A 765 5.92 -50.75 3.72
N ARG A 766 5.43 -50.81 2.47
CA ARG A 766 5.66 -51.94 1.57
C ARG A 766 7.13 -52.09 1.23
N LEU A 767 7.80 -51.01 0.82
CA LEU A 767 9.23 -51.03 0.51
C LEU A 767 10.08 -51.39 1.75
N GLY A 768 9.70 -50.89 2.93
CA GLY A 768 10.38 -51.19 4.18
C GLY A 768 10.38 -52.67 4.58
N SER A 769 9.44 -53.46 4.07
CA SER A 769 9.35 -54.90 4.33
C SER A 769 10.29 -55.75 3.47
N ASP A 770 10.83 -55.20 2.38
CA ASP A 770 11.76 -55.90 1.47
C ASP A 770 13.06 -55.08 1.27
N PRO A 771 14.17 -55.50 1.90
CA PRO A 771 15.45 -54.80 1.79
C PRO A 771 16.01 -54.65 0.36
N LYS A 772 15.68 -55.57 -0.54
CA LYS A 772 16.12 -55.51 -1.95
C LYS A 772 15.26 -54.53 -2.74
N ALA A 773 13.95 -54.54 -2.52
CA ALA A 773 13.03 -53.59 -3.14
C ALA A 773 13.36 -52.15 -2.72
N LEU A 774 13.62 -51.91 -1.43
CA LEU A 774 14.03 -50.60 -0.93
C LEU A 774 15.38 -50.16 -1.52
N PHE A 775 16.36 -51.07 -1.63
CA PHE A 775 17.64 -50.74 -2.28
C PHE A 775 17.45 -50.36 -3.75
N LYS A 776 16.62 -51.12 -4.49
CA LYS A 776 16.30 -50.82 -5.89
C LYS A 776 15.62 -49.45 -6.02
N PHE A 777 14.66 -49.15 -5.14
CA PHE A 777 13.99 -47.84 -5.08
C PHE A 777 15.00 -46.71 -4.89
N VAL A 778 15.85 -46.79 -3.85
CA VAL A 778 16.85 -45.76 -3.55
C VAL A 778 17.86 -45.62 -4.69
N SER A 779 18.31 -46.73 -5.28
CA SER A 779 19.25 -46.71 -6.42
C SER A 779 18.63 -46.03 -7.64
N ASN A 780 17.36 -46.32 -7.94
CA ASN A 780 16.64 -45.68 -9.04
C ASN A 780 16.42 -44.18 -8.77
N PHE A 781 16.14 -43.80 -7.52
CA PHE A 781 16.04 -42.41 -7.11
C PHE A 781 17.33 -41.65 -7.34
N VAL A 782 18.46 -42.16 -6.86
CA VAL A 782 19.78 -41.54 -7.09
C VAL A 782 20.09 -41.45 -8.58
N SER A 783 19.74 -42.46 -9.38
CA SER A 783 19.91 -42.41 -10.84
C SER A 783 19.00 -41.36 -11.51
N SER A 784 17.73 -41.27 -11.09
CA SER A 784 16.77 -40.29 -11.58
C SER A 784 17.23 -38.87 -11.27
N ALA A 785 17.72 -38.66 -10.04
CA ALA A 785 18.22 -37.38 -9.57
C ALA A 785 19.49 -36.95 -10.33
N ASN A 786 20.51 -37.80 -10.42
CA ASN A 786 21.74 -37.45 -11.14
C ASN A 786 21.49 -37.23 -12.65
N SER A 787 20.48 -37.90 -13.24
CA SER A 787 20.08 -37.61 -14.62
C SER A 787 19.40 -36.25 -14.79
N MET A 788 18.70 -35.76 -13.77
CA MET A 788 18.01 -34.46 -13.81
C MET A 788 18.99 -33.29 -13.73
N PHE A 789 20.08 -33.45 -12.97
CA PHE A 789 21.10 -32.42 -12.78
C PHE A 789 22.39 -32.67 -13.59
N SER A 790 22.36 -33.58 -14.58
CA SER A 790 23.55 -33.97 -15.35
C SER A 790 24.19 -32.80 -16.10
N ASN A 791 23.38 -31.84 -16.56
CA ASN A 791 23.86 -30.73 -17.37
C ASN A 791 24.54 -29.62 -16.55
N VAL A 792 24.34 -29.62 -15.22
CA VAL A 792 24.83 -28.58 -14.31
C VAL A 792 25.95 -29.05 -13.37
N ASN A 793 26.48 -30.26 -13.60
CA ASN A 793 27.59 -30.86 -12.84
C ASN A 793 27.37 -30.85 -11.30
N VAL A 794 26.13 -31.12 -10.88
CA VAL A 794 25.74 -31.28 -9.47
C VAL A 794 25.61 -32.77 -9.17
N TYR A 795 26.26 -33.23 -8.09
CA TYR A 795 26.20 -34.62 -7.66
C TYR A 795 25.16 -34.82 -6.56
N ILE A 796 24.30 -35.84 -6.72
CA ILE A 796 23.29 -36.20 -5.73
C ILE A 796 23.78 -37.41 -4.94
N PRO A 797 24.12 -37.26 -3.64
CA PRO A 797 24.54 -38.36 -2.79
C PRO A 797 23.36 -39.29 -2.44
N PHE A 798 23.67 -40.43 -1.84
CA PHE A 798 22.63 -41.33 -1.30
C PHE A 798 21.79 -40.61 -0.24
N PRO A 799 20.45 -40.68 -0.31
CA PRO A 799 19.59 -40.03 0.67
C PRO A 799 19.74 -40.67 2.05
N ARG A 800 19.78 -39.84 3.09
CA ARG A 800 19.80 -40.30 4.49
C ARG A 800 18.42 -40.69 4.99
N TYR A 801 17.39 -40.02 4.46
CA TYR A 801 16.01 -40.13 4.92
C TYR A 801 15.06 -40.37 3.75
N VAL A 802 13.93 -41.02 4.05
CA VAL A 802 12.76 -41.09 3.17
C VAL A 802 11.54 -40.59 3.94
N TRP A 803 10.70 -39.86 3.24
CA TRP A 803 9.56 -39.15 3.79
C TRP A 803 8.23 -39.76 3.34
N ASP A 804 7.21 -39.57 4.17
CA ASP A 804 5.82 -39.70 3.73
C ASP A 804 5.46 -38.54 2.79
N SER A 805 4.54 -38.74 1.84
CA SER A 805 4.06 -37.70 0.92
C SER A 805 3.25 -36.61 1.64
N SER A 806 2.97 -36.78 2.93
CA SER A 806 2.49 -35.69 3.77
C SER A 806 3.61 -34.81 4.31
N GLY A 807 4.89 -35.12 4.08
CA GLY A 807 6.05 -34.39 4.60
C GLY A 807 6.19 -34.34 6.13
N MET A 808 5.23 -34.88 6.88
CA MET A 808 5.19 -34.78 8.35
C MET A 808 6.13 -35.78 9.03
N TYR A 809 6.38 -36.93 8.38
CA TYR A 809 7.08 -38.04 9.00
C TYR A 809 8.15 -38.62 8.09
N GLY A 810 9.35 -38.78 8.64
CA GLY A 810 10.49 -39.35 7.97
C GLY A 810 10.95 -40.66 8.59
N ARG A 811 11.79 -41.37 7.85
CA ARG A 811 12.53 -42.54 8.33
C ARG A 811 13.99 -42.48 7.88
N ALA A 812 14.90 -42.82 8.77
CA ALA A 812 16.29 -43.08 8.41
C ALA A 812 16.40 -44.29 7.47
N ILE A 813 17.30 -44.20 6.49
CA ILE A 813 17.65 -45.31 5.61
C ILE A 813 19.08 -45.72 5.91
N ARG A 814 19.30 -47.03 6.07
CA ARG A 814 20.65 -47.61 6.16
C ARG A 814 20.83 -48.67 5.09
N CYS A 815 21.75 -48.44 4.17
CA CYS A 815 22.06 -49.35 3.07
C CYS A 815 23.37 -50.09 3.31
N SER A 816 23.40 -51.36 2.91
CA SER A 816 24.56 -52.25 2.97
C SER A 816 24.63 -53.12 1.71
N SER A 817 25.67 -53.92 1.56
CA SER A 817 25.77 -54.92 0.48
C SER A 817 24.62 -55.94 0.45
N ARG A 818 23.84 -56.06 1.54
CA ARG A 818 22.68 -56.96 1.65
C ARG A 818 21.34 -56.28 1.34
N GLY A 819 21.33 -54.99 1.00
CA GLY A 819 20.14 -54.17 0.77
C GLY A 819 19.98 -53.02 1.76
N CYS A 820 18.90 -52.26 1.65
CA CYS A 820 18.57 -51.13 2.51
C CYS A 820 17.53 -51.51 3.57
N ARG A 821 17.56 -50.86 4.74
CA ARG A 821 16.54 -51.03 5.79
C ARG A 821 16.08 -49.68 6.31
N ILE A 822 14.82 -49.61 6.67
CA ILE A 822 14.21 -48.48 7.36
C ILE A 822 14.64 -48.52 8.83
N GLY A 823 15.11 -47.38 9.34
CA GLY A 823 15.56 -47.17 10.70
C GLY A 823 14.59 -46.29 11.50
N GLU A 824 15.16 -45.38 12.29
CA GLU A 824 14.44 -44.57 13.27
C GLU A 824 13.39 -43.63 12.64
N PHE A 825 12.35 -43.36 13.44
CA PHE A 825 11.30 -42.39 13.12
C PHE A 825 11.82 -40.97 13.29
N LEU A 826 11.57 -40.12 12.30
CA LEU A 826 11.89 -38.70 12.35
C LEU A 826 10.60 -37.89 12.32
N ASP A 827 10.54 -36.92 13.23
CA ASP A 827 9.56 -35.84 13.22
C ASP A 827 10.29 -34.58 12.73
N ASN A 828 9.58 -33.71 12.00
CA ASN A 828 10.11 -32.44 11.50
C ASN A 828 10.72 -31.59 12.63
N ASN A 829 10.17 -31.67 13.85
CA ASN A 829 10.69 -30.98 15.04
C ASN A 829 12.07 -31.48 15.51
N LYS A 830 12.45 -32.73 15.19
CA LYS A 830 13.73 -33.33 15.62
C LYS A 830 14.90 -33.05 14.68
N ILE A 831 14.64 -32.60 13.46
CA ILE A 831 15.73 -32.30 12.49
C ILE A 831 16.48 -31.03 12.90
N GLN A 832 15.83 -30.12 13.64
CA GLN A 832 16.45 -28.92 14.18
C GLN A 832 17.30 -29.18 15.44
N SER A 833 17.18 -30.35 16.08
CA SER A 833 17.73 -30.62 17.40
C SER A 833 18.96 -31.54 17.44
N GLU A 834 19.69 -31.72 16.33
CA GLU A 834 21.01 -32.40 16.39
C GLU A 834 22.12 -31.54 17.03
N ASN A 835 21.78 -30.34 17.53
CA ASN A 835 22.58 -29.72 18.59
C ASN A 835 22.13 -30.31 19.94
N LEU A 836 22.89 -31.30 20.43
CA LEU A 836 22.85 -31.71 21.83
C LEU A 836 22.81 -30.45 22.71
N SER A 837 21.76 -30.30 23.53
CA SER A 837 21.66 -29.14 24.40
C SER A 837 22.91 -29.10 25.28
N THR A 838 23.46 -27.91 25.53
CA THR A 838 24.64 -27.74 26.39
C THR A 838 24.43 -28.43 27.75
N LEU A 839 23.17 -28.51 28.21
CA LEU A 839 22.76 -29.24 29.40
C LEU A 839 22.96 -30.77 29.31
N GLN A 840 22.68 -31.40 28.17
CA GLN A 840 22.92 -32.83 27.94
C GLN A 840 24.41 -33.17 27.84
N ILE A 841 25.21 -32.25 27.28
CA ILE A 841 26.68 -32.35 27.27
C ILE A 841 27.21 -32.24 28.70
N ILE A 842 26.72 -31.27 29.47
CA ILE A 842 27.08 -31.10 30.89
C ILE A 842 26.68 -32.33 31.71
N PHE A 843 25.46 -32.86 31.54
CA PHE A 843 25.04 -34.07 32.26
C PHE A 843 25.83 -35.31 31.87
N SER A 844 26.21 -35.47 30.59
CA SER A 844 27.12 -36.53 30.16
C SER A 844 28.51 -36.38 30.77
N PHE A 845 29.07 -35.15 30.81
CA PHE A 845 30.36 -34.88 31.45
C PHE A 845 30.31 -35.10 32.98
N CYS A 846 29.25 -34.64 33.66
CA CYS A 846 29.05 -34.90 35.08
C CYS A 846 28.90 -36.40 35.36
N GLY A 847 28.18 -37.14 34.52
CA GLY A 847 28.06 -38.59 34.61
C GLY A 847 29.41 -39.30 34.47
N LEU A 848 30.25 -38.84 33.55
CA LEU A 848 31.60 -39.37 33.33
C LEU A 848 32.54 -39.08 34.51
N ILE A 849 32.45 -37.87 35.10
CA ILE A 849 33.19 -37.50 36.33
C ILE A 849 32.75 -38.36 37.51
N ILE A 850 31.44 -38.61 37.68
CA ILE A 850 30.91 -39.46 38.75
C ILE A 850 31.36 -40.92 38.57
N MET A 851 31.35 -41.45 37.35
CA MET A 851 31.88 -42.80 37.07
C MET A 851 33.37 -42.89 37.39
N CYS A 852 34.18 -41.93 36.92
CA CYS A 852 35.61 -41.90 37.21
C CYS A 852 35.89 -41.76 38.72
N GLY A 853 35.10 -40.94 39.42
CA GLY A 853 35.17 -40.80 40.88
C GLY A 853 34.77 -42.06 41.63
N GLY A 854 33.72 -42.76 41.17
CA GLY A 854 33.28 -44.04 41.72
C GLY A 854 34.29 -45.15 41.51
N VAL A 855 34.91 -45.23 40.33
CA VAL A 855 36.00 -46.18 40.03
C VAL A 855 37.23 -45.87 40.90
N TYR A 856 37.61 -44.60 41.04
CA TYR A 856 38.71 -44.19 41.92
C TYR A 856 38.45 -44.56 43.39
N LEU A 857 37.24 -44.30 43.91
CA LEU A 857 36.84 -44.69 45.26
C LEU A 857 36.81 -46.21 45.44
N TYR A 858 36.34 -46.96 44.46
CA TYR A 858 36.34 -48.42 44.47
C TYR A 858 37.78 -48.97 44.59
N PHE A 859 38.72 -48.48 43.78
CA PHE A 859 40.12 -48.89 43.87
C PHE A 859 40.79 -48.44 45.18
N ARG A 860 40.44 -47.26 45.72
CA ARG A 860 40.98 -46.75 46.99
C ARG A 860 40.43 -47.49 48.21
N LEU A 861 39.19 -47.95 48.17
CA LEU A 861 38.57 -48.77 49.22
C LEU A 861 39.01 -50.25 49.10
N SER A 862 39.21 -50.74 47.88
CA SER A 862 39.73 -52.09 47.64
C SER A 862 41.22 -52.22 47.99
N SER A 863 42.02 -51.14 47.95
CA SER A 863 43.42 -51.17 48.40
C SER A 863 43.57 -51.13 49.93
N LYS A 864 42.59 -50.56 50.65
CA LYS A 864 42.57 -50.57 52.13
C LYS A 864 42.19 -51.92 52.76
N ARG A 865 41.60 -52.86 52.00
CA ARG A 865 41.31 -54.23 52.47
C ARG A 865 42.47 -55.21 52.34
N LYS A 866 43.66 -54.77 51.91
CA LYS A 866 44.87 -55.61 51.78
C LYS A 866 45.92 -55.40 52.89
N VAL A 867 45.58 -54.71 53.98
CA VAL A 867 46.44 -54.59 55.18
C VAL A 867 45.65 -55.07 56.40
N GLU A 868 45.39 -56.37 56.43
CA GLU A 868 45.11 -57.17 57.62
C GLU A 868 45.32 -58.65 57.21
N TYR A 869 46.61 -59.00 57.08
CA TYR A 869 47.19 -60.33 57.26
C TYR A 869 48.65 -60.16 57.65
#